data_AF-A0A4Q4YZ69-F1
#
_entry.id   AF-A0A4Q4YZ69-F1
#
_cell.length_a   1.000
_cell.length_b   1.000
_cell.length_c   1.000
_cell.angle_alpha   90.00
_cell.angle_beta   90.00
_cell.angle_gamma   90.00
#
_symmetry.space_group_name_H-M   'P 1'
#
loop_
_entity.id
_entity.type
_entity.pdbx_description
1 polymer ?
#
loop_
_entity_poly.entity_id
_entity_poly.type
_entity_poly.pdbx_seq_one_letter_code
_entity_poly.pdbx_strand_id
1 'polypeptide(L)'
;MPGKATVSFFTILCALGASAQQTCKLTPFDADWPSEADWSALNTTLGGSLIKTQPVASSCYPGSPFHSSQACEIVKKEWGYSYYHASLPESIGSPLYANNSCLPPGAPGYTPTKGCEVGGAPQYIVNATTEEQVATAMVWASERNIRIIIKGTGHDLNGRSSGAYSLSIWTHNFKNLDFDAAWRSPSDNRTEAAVILGSGHNWGSAYREAAKFGRVLVGGVDQTVGVGGLIQGGGHGPLSSTFGLAADQVLQVRVVTTQGQILVANEAQNQDLLWAIRGGGAGQYGVVTEYVLKAHPNPGNVVSCAIEVAAAGNDSAAREAAWRGFAVLLASVPDLMDAGLTGTGMGLASALQNASVSNTTRKASVSISFFTYNTTEEKVASLLKPVRDRILAEVGNSTVTVSLSEPSTQPDFITFFESVNEAPSGAGTAGLMTSRLLGRKELSDIPISTLASYLQRIMVTQDPTGTSVMVIGLQGGLGPRNVPEVMRGALNPVWRSTYIHMMSYGASIDSNVSPQEALAGAAQWLEETEEPVWREWAPGSGAYMNEGNAFDSMFKEDFYGASYDRLVEIKRKYDPTESLFVLSGVGSDAWDYDLNSAADLHLVVLNQSLACAVHSPTSCFIAISCVWSVPRVVSVPSFLPATSLFMPTVVTPESLIVSAGSVTPVVVVSPRATSSFIPIPVQAPFSTMSWDRWLLVAARLADADPNLSALVIECGPDSVGDPAVDYPASFLSHLLPGAKTTLTYKSKKLESMADREVAVPSGGVLLETYHGSDLKGRHGCGGPIYVSGGTYCATGFQDDFIGAMNKIGYPELENLGSLDTNNGVQRAMHYISADGKRQDTASRWLHPRLQDNQPPNLNVVVESRVVRVLVKGKRATRVVYKSRAQDTERNIKARQMVIDSRGALGIPSVLERSGIGNPAPSDVPVLIGSSQMSPASAMRSNAQDVTCKLRPDDSEIPSLGLEFQDAWGKEFKNNMNKPLLMMSSLNCFPGEPTDIPAGQYFGISASLVYPFSRGYVHITGPGLDDPLGFQAGFLSDEHGLDLKSLRWTYKKQREVARRNEVFRDGPLADVQDIEYSAEDDAIIDQWCEKMSAPPGTC
;
A
#
# COMPACT_ATOMS: atom_id res chain seq x y z
N MET A 1 -31.20 -86.88 -29.63
CA MET A 1 -29.92 -87.62 -29.71
C MET A 1 -29.64 -87.94 -31.17
N PRO A 2 -28.38 -88.18 -31.59
CA PRO A 2 -27.09 -87.83 -30.99
C PRO A 2 -26.32 -86.80 -31.85
N GLY A 3 -25.04 -86.56 -31.58
CA GLY A 3 -24.14 -85.86 -32.51
C GLY A 3 -22.96 -85.17 -31.82
N LYS A 4 -21.73 -85.50 -32.22
CA LYS A 4 -20.51 -84.76 -31.83
C LYS A 4 -20.08 -83.84 -32.98
N ALA A 5 -19.56 -82.67 -32.65
CA ALA A 5 -18.76 -81.85 -33.56
C ALA A 5 -17.61 -81.20 -32.77
N THR A 6 -16.45 -81.06 -33.42
CA THR A 6 -15.22 -80.49 -32.83
C THR A 6 -15.00 -79.09 -33.40
N VAL A 7 -14.52 -78.12 -32.59
CA VAL A 7 -13.62 -77.02 -33.00
C VAL A 7 -13.19 -76.21 -31.76
N SER A 8 -12.09 -75.47 -31.89
CA SER A 8 -11.37 -74.71 -30.86
C SER A 8 -12.19 -73.71 -30.06
N PHE A 9 -11.74 -73.45 -28.83
CA PHE A 9 -12.02 -72.21 -28.08
C PHE A 9 -10.71 -71.51 -27.71
N PHE A 10 -10.64 -70.21 -27.96
CA PHE A 10 -9.52 -69.35 -27.57
C PHE A 10 -9.60 -69.01 -26.07
N THR A 11 -8.47 -69.05 -25.35
CA THR A 11 -8.37 -68.50 -24.00
C THR A 11 -7.95 -67.04 -24.10
N ILE A 12 -8.87 -66.11 -23.84
CA ILE A 12 -8.57 -64.68 -23.81
C ILE A 12 -8.05 -64.32 -22.41
N LEU A 13 -6.77 -63.96 -22.31
CA LEU A 13 -6.26 -63.20 -21.17
C LEU A 13 -6.64 -61.72 -21.38
N CYS A 14 -7.66 -61.24 -20.67
CA CYS A 14 -7.88 -59.80 -20.56
C CYS A 14 -6.83 -59.21 -19.62
N ALA A 15 -5.83 -58.53 -20.18
CA ALA A 15 -4.92 -57.70 -19.40
C ALA A 15 -5.69 -56.48 -18.87
N LEU A 16 -6.05 -56.51 -17.58
CA LEU A 16 -6.46 -55.31 -16.85
C LEU A 16 -5.22 -54.44 -16.61
N GLY A 17 -4.83 -53.68 -17.64
CA GLY A 17 -3.93 -52.56 -17.47
C GLY A 17 -4.61 -51.53 -16.58
N ALA A 18 -4.04 -51.26 -15.41
CA ALA A 18 -4.50 -50.18 -14.55
C ALA A 18 -4.17 -48.85 -15.24
N SER A 19 -5.16 -48.25 -15.91
CA SER A 19 -5.04 -46.86 -16.36
C SER A 19 -4.89 -45.99 -15.12
N ALA A 20 -3.89 -45.11 -15.12
CA ALA A 20 -3.96 -43.93 -14.25
C ALA A 20 -5.24 -43.18 -14.62
N GLN A 21 -6.03 -42.81 -13.62
CA GLN A 21 -7.21 -41.98 -13.83
C GLN A 21 -6.77 -40.53 -13.70
N GLN A 22 -6.73 -39.83 -14.85
CA GLN A 22 -6.40 -38.40 -14.89
C GLN A 22 -7.47 -37.62 -14.11
N THR A 23 -7.04 -36.74 -13.21
CA THR A 23 -7.94 -35.86 -12.44
C THR A 23 -7.51 -34.41 -12.60
N CYS A 24 -8.37 -33.60 -13.21
CA CYS A 24 -8.17 -32.17 -13.39
C CYS A 24 -8.81 -31.38 -12.22
N LYS A 25 -8.55 -30.07 -12.14
CA LYS A 25 -9.40 -29.14 -11.37
C LYS A 25 -10.71 -28.87 -12.11
N LEU A 26 -11.77 -28.51 -11.38
CA LEU A 26 -13.06 -28.18 -12.01
C LEU A 26 -12.99 -26.87 -12.80
N THR A 27 -13.71 -26.84 -13.92
CA THR A 27 -13.85 -25.70 -14.84
C THR A 27 -15.33 -25.31 -15.03
N PRO A 28 -15.66 -24.10 -15.50
CA PRO A 28 -17.03 -23.70 -15.86
C PRO A 28 -17.74 -24.54 -16.93
N PHE A 29 -17.06 -25.53 -17.52
CA PHE A 29 -17.63 -26.44 -18.50
C PHE A 29 -18.00 -27.81 -17.91
N ASP A 30 -17.54 -28.11 -16.69
CA ASP A 30 -17.84 -29.36 -15.99
C ASP A 30 -19.23 -29.34 -15.36
N ALA A 31 -19.92 -30.49 -15.38
CA ALA A 31 -21.29 -30.61 -14.86
C ALA A 31 -21.39 -30.35 -13.34
N ASP A 32 -20.29 -30.55 -12.60
CA ASP A 32 -20.18 -30.35 -11.15
C ASP A 32 -19.66 -28.94 -10.77
N TRP A 33 -19.46 -28.03 -11.74
CA TRP A 33 -19.08 -26.64 -11.44
C TRP A 33 -20.17 -25.94 -10.62
N PRO A 34 -19.81 -25.14 -9.58
CA PRO A 34 -20.82 -24.52 -8.73
C PRO A 34 -21.73 -23.57 -9.50
N SER A 35 -23.03 -23.65 -9.24
CA SER A 35 -24.02 -22.81 -9.91
C SER A 35 -23.92 -21.35 -9.43
N GLU A 36 -24.52 -20.41 -10.18
CA GLU A 36 -24.63 -19.01 -9.70
C GLU A 36 -25.35 -18.91 -8.34
N ALA A 37 -26.18 -19.89 -7.98
CA ALA A 37 -26.79 -19.96 -6.65
C ALA A 37 -25.77 -20.35 -5.56
N ASP A 38 -24.84 -21.27 -5.85
CA ASP A 38 -23.74 -21.65 -4.95
C ASP A 38 -22.74 -20.50 -4.78
N TRP A 39 -22.37 -19.81 -5.86
CA TRP A 39 -21.53 -18.61 -5.81
C TRP A 39 -22.22 -17.46 -5.06
N SER A 40 -23.54 -17.29 -5.20
CA SER A 40 -24.33 -16.32 -4.44
C SER A 40 -24.43 -16.68 -2.94
N ALA A 41 -24.58 -17.96 -2.62
CA ALA A 41 -24.55 -18.45 -1.24
C ALA A 41 -23.17 -18.28 -0.58
N LEU A 42 -22.08 -18.51 -1.33
CA LEU A 42 -20.72 -18.18 -0.89
C LEU A 42 -20.60 -16.66 -0.65
N ASN A 43 -21.01 -15.82 -1.61
CA ASN A 43 -20.93 -14.36 -1.46
C ASN A 43 -21.71 -13.86 -0.23
N THR A 44 -22.89 -14.42 0.02
CA THR A 44 -23.73 -14.11 1.20
C THR A 44 -23.00 -14.49 2.49
N THR A 45 -22.35 -15.66 2.52
CA THR A 45 -21.55 -16.14 3.66
C THR A 45 -20.29 -15.31 3.89
N LEU A 46 -19.67 -14.81 2.82
CA LEU A 46 -18.52 -13.88 2.85
C LEU A 46 -18.92 -12.43 3.14
N GLY A 47 -20.21 -12.11 3.32
CA GLY A 47 -20.69 -10.77 3.64
C GLY A 47 -20.65 -9.77 2.46
N GLY A 48 -20.72 -10.25 1.22
CA GLY A 48 -20.67 -9.42 0.01
C GLY A 48 -19.28 -9.23 -0.61
N SER A 49 -18.24 -9.86 -0.05
CA SER A 49 -16.84 -9.73 -0.50
C SER A 49 -16.45 -10.56 -1.74
N LEU A 50 -17.37 -11.29 -2.38
CA LEU A 50 -17.07 -12.03 -3.61
C LEU A 50 -17.33 -11.17 -4.86
N ILE A 51 -16.27 -10.94 -5.64
CA ILE A 51 -16.32 -10.29 -6.95
C ILE A 51 -16.36 -11.38 -8.03
N LYS A 52 -17.26 -11.26 -9.01
CA LYS A 52 -17.16 -12.01 -10.28
C LYS A 52 -16.29 -11.21 -11.24
N THR A 53 -15.30 -11.84 -11.86
CA THR A 53 -14.25 -11.11 -12.60
C THR A 53 -14.79 -10.32 -13.78
N GLN A 54 -14.41 -9.04 -13.83
CA GLN A 54 -14.74 -8.09 -14.88
C GLN A 54 -13.43 -7.37 -15.28
N PRO A 55 -12.74 -7.80 -16.35
CA PRO A 55 -11.43 -7.24 -16.71
C PRO A 55 -11.51 -5.73 -16.97
N VAL A 56 -10.66 -4.92 -16.32
CA VAL A 56 -10.74 -3.45 -16.42
C VAL A 56 -10.66 -2.93 -17.87
N ALA A 57 -9.90 -3.61 -18.74
CA ALA A 57 -9.76 -3.25 -20.16
C ALA A 57 -11.03 -3.47 -21.00
N SER A 58 -12.08 -4.08 -20.44
CA SER A 58 -13.35 -4.33 -21.14
C SER A 58 -14.04 -3.06 -21.67
N SER A 59 -13.82 -1.90 -21.03
CA SER A 59 -14.32 -0.61 -21.51
C SER A 59 -13.70 -0.15 -22.84
N CYS A 60 -12.61 -0.79 -23.29
CA CYS A 60 -12.02 -0.53 -24.59
C CYS A 60 -12.67 -1.31 -25.75
N TYR A 61 -13.60 -2.23 -25.47
CA TYR A 61 -14.21 -3.11 -26.46
C TYR A 61 -15.71 -2.79 -26.62
N PRO A 62 -16.14 -2.19 -27.75
CA PRO A 62 -17.54 -1.88 -28.00
C PRO A 62 -18.41 -3.14 -27.96
N GLY A 63 -19.47 -3.12 -27.13
CA GLY A 63 -20.37 -4.27 -26.96
C GLY A 63 -19.84 -5.38 -26.04
N SER A 64 -18.77 -5.14 -25.28
CA SER A 64 -18.31 -6.05 -24.22
C SER A 64 -19.45 -6.46 -23.27
N PRO A 65 -19.55 -7.74 -22.88
CA PRO A 65 -20.51 -8.20 -21.87
C PRO A 65 -20.08 -7.87 -20.42
N PHE A 66 -18.83 -7.43 -20.22
CA PHE A 66 -18.29 -7.03 -18.92
C PHE A 66 -18.46 -5.54 -18.68
N HIS A 67 -18.83 -5.17 -17.46
CA HIS A 67 -18.83 -3.79 -16.98
C HIS A 67 -17.48 -3.46 -16.35
N SER A 68 -16.69 -2.58 -16.98
CA SER A 68 -15.47 -2.07 -16.35
C SER A 68 -15.78 -1.05 -15.25
N SER A 69 -14.95 -1.03 -14.21
CA SER A 69 -14.91 0.03 -13.20
C SER A 69 -14.26 1.34 -13.70
N GLN A 70 -13.64 1.35 -14.89
CA GLN A 70 -12.90 2.51 -15.42
C GLN A 70 -13.12 2.73 -16.92
N ALA A 71 -13.06 3.99 -17.36
CA ALA A 71 -13.10 4.36 -18.78
C ALA A 71 -11.81 3.98 -19.51
N CYS A 72 -11.92 3.55 -20.78
CA CYS A 72 -10.79 3.04 -21.57
C CYS A 72 -9.59 3.99 -21.64
N GLU A 73 -9.83 5.31 -21.68
CA GLU A 73 -8.74 6.31 -21.72
C GLU A 73 -7.90 6.34 -20.43
N ILE A 74 -8.49 5.98 -19.27
CA ILE A 74 -7.73 5.75 -18.04
C ILE A 74 -6.94 4.45 -18.19
N VAL A 75 -7.58 3.35 -18.62
CA VAL A 75 -6.91 2.06 -18.80
C VAL A 75 -5.68 2.19 -19.71
N LYS A 76 -5.84 2.77 -20.91
CA LYS A 76 -4.74 3.01 -21.87
C LYS A 76 -3.59 3.82 -21.30
N LYS A 77 -3.88 4.80 -20.43
CA LYS A 77 -2.88 5.68 -19.81
C LYS A 77 -2.12 5.01 -18.67
N GLU A 78 -2.81 4.20 -17.86
CA GLU A 78 -2.28 3.64 -16.61
C GLU A 78 -1.76 2.19 -16.74
N TRP A 79 -2.11 1.46 -17.80
CA TRP A 79 -1.69 0.06 -18.05
C TRP A 79 -0.17 -0.17 -18.12
N GLY A 80 0.61 0.90 -18.33
CA GLY A 80 2.07 0.83 -18.31
C GLY A 80 2.69 0.72 -16.92
N TYR A 81 1.90 0.70 -15.82
CA TYR A 81 2.44 0.89 -14.46
C TYR A 81 2.00 -0.15 -13.43
N SER A 82 2.96 -0.65 -12.65
CA SER A 82 2.73 -1.70 -11.64
C SER A 82 1.76 -1.29 -10.53
N TYR A 83 1.70 0.00 -10.16
CA TYR A 83 0.75 0.48 -9.15
C TYR A 83 -0.72 0.34 -9.61
N TYR A 84 -0.98 0.42 -10.92
CA TYR A 84 -2.31 0.32 -11.48
C TYR A 84 -2.87 -1.10 -11.30
N HIS A 85 -2.11 -2.10 -11.74
CA HIS A 85 -2.45 -3.51 -11.55
C HIS A 85 -2.49 -3.91 -10.07
N ALA A 86 -1.63 -3.30 -9.23
CA ALA A 86 -1.65 -3.50 -7.78
C ALA A 86 -2.93 -2.98 -7.10
N SER A 87 -3.61 -1.98 -7.67
CA SER A 87 -4.86 -1.40 -7.15
C SER A 87 -6.12 -2.19 -7.53
N LEU A 88 -6.03 -3.06 -8.55
CA LEU A 88 -7.16 -3.79 -9.11
C LEU A 88 -7.22 -5.25 -8.61
N PRO A 89 -8.42 -5.83 -8.41
CA PRO A 89 -8.56 -7.21 -7.92
C PRO A 89 -8.17 -8.27 -8.96
N GLU A 90 -8.46 -8.02 -10.24
CA GLU A 90 -8.34 -9.01 -11.33
C GLU A 90 -7.10 -8.82 -12.21
N SER A 91 -6.52 -7.61 -12.22
CA SER A 91 -5.44 -7.25 -13.13
C SER A 91 -4.06 -7.67 -12.61
N ILE A 92 -3.12 -7.97 -13.52
CA ILE A 92 -1.72 -8.34 -13.22
C ILE A 92 -0.76 -7.58 -14.12
N GLY A 93 0.46 -7.30 -13.66
CA GLY A 93 1.46 -6.55 -14.43
C GLY A 93 2.00 -7.31 -15.64
N SER A 94 1.85 -8.64 -15.65
CA SER A 94 2.35 -9.57 -16.67
C SER A 94 1.17 -10.21 -17.44
N PRO A 95 0.41 -9.47 -18.26
CA PRO A 95 -0.88 -9.91 -18.83
C PRO A 95 -0.80 -11.11 -19.78
N LEU A 96 0.41 -11.47 -20.23
CA LEU A 96 0.69 -12.69 -20.99
C LEU A 96 0.22 -13.95 -20.24
N TYR A 97 0.40 -13.99 -18.91
CA TYR A 97 -0.10 -15.09 -18.05
C TYR A 97 -1.59 -15.00 -17.71
N ALA A 98 -2.26 -13.91 -18.08
CA ALA A 98 -3.72 -13.83 -18.18
C ALA A 98 -4.21 -14.17 -19.60
N ASN A 99 -3.36 -14.78 -20.44
CA ASN A 99 -3.64 -15.17 -21.83
C ASN A 99 -3.97 -13.97 -22.76
N ASN A 100 -3.48 -12.76 -22.42
CA ASN A 100 -3.73 -11.52 -23.16
C ASN A 100 -5.21 -11.38 -23.61
N SER A 101 -6.15 -11.81 -22.76
CA SER A 101 -7.55 -12.06 -23.14
C SER A 101 -8.41 -10.81 -23.21
N CYS A 102 -7.97 -9.73 -22.56
CA CYS A 102 -8.57 -8.42 -22.62
C CYS A 102 -7.47 -7.36 -22.39
N LEU A 103 -7.13 -6.61 -23.44
CA LEU A 103 -6.03 -5.65 -23.45
C LEU A 103 -6.52 -4.26 -23.90
N PRO A 104 -5.93 -3.15 -23.42
CA PRO A 104 -6.23 -1.83 -23.96
C PRO A 104 -5.50 -1.58 -25.30
N PRO A 105 -6.05 -0.70 -26.17
CA PRO A 105 -5.38 -0.25 -27.38
C PRO A 105 -3.98 0.33 -27.10
N GLY A 106 -2.96 -0.30 -27.69
CA GLY A 106 -1.55 0.07 -27.52
C GLY A 106 -0.73 -0.92 -26.67
N ALA A 107 -1.37 -1.83 -25.93
CA ALA A 107 -0.66 -2.93 -25.29
C ALA A 107 -0.18 -3.98 -26.33
N PRO A 108 1.01 -4.60 -26.16
CA PRO A 108 1.48 -5.65 -27.07
C PRO A 108 0.50 -6.84 -27.16
N GLY A 109 0.23 -7.32 -28.37
CA GLY A 109 -0.78 -8.37 -28.61
C GLY A 109 -2.24 -7.90 -28.62
N TYR A 110 -2.51 -6.60 -28.41
CA TYR A 110 -3.87 -6.06 -28.61
C TYR A 110 -4.31 -6.17 -30.07
N THR A 111 -5.49 -6.73 -30.29
CA THR A 111 -6.17 -6.76 -31.60
C THR A 111 -7.65 -6.38 -31.42
N PRO A 112 -8.19 -5.39 -32.19
CA PRO A 112 -9.58 -4.94 -32.03
C PRO A 112 -10.64 -6.03 -32.24
N THR A 113 -10.30 -7.08 -32.99
CA THR A 113 -11.21 -8.16 -33.39
C THR A 113 -11.20 -9.37 -32.46
N LYS A 114 -10.25 -9.48 -31.52
CA LYS A 114 -10.20 -10.59 -30.55
C LYS A 114 -11.31 -10.50 -29.48
N GLY A 115 -11.84 -9.30 -29.24
CA GLY A 115 -12.77 -9.05 -28.14
C GLY A 115 -12.06 -9.05 -26.77
N CYS A 116 -12.87 -9.11 -25.71
CA CYS A 116 -12.43 -9.13 -24.32
C CYS A 116 -13.03 -10.34 -23.61
N GLU A 117 -12.20 -11.14 -22.95
CA GLU A 117 -12.59 -12.31 -22.17
C GLU A 117 -11.82 -12.38 -20.84
N VAL A 118 -12.31 -13.17 -19.87
CA VAL A 118 -11.61 -13.42 -18.60
C VAL A 118 -10.30 -14.20 -18.82
N GLY A 119 -10.30 -15.17 -19.75
CA GLY A 119 -9.09 -15.92 -20.14
C GLY A 119 -8.34 -16.53 -18.95
N GLY A 120 -7.04 -16.23 -18.85
CA GLY A 120 -6.15 -16.73 -17.81
C GLY A 120 -6.28 -16.03 -16.45
N ALA A 121 -7.21 -15.08 -16.30
CA ALA A 121 -7.55 -14.48 -15.01
C ALA A 121 -8.47 -15.41 -14.18
N PRO A 122 -8.52 -15.26 -12.84
CA PRO A 122 -9.50 -15.96 -12.00
C PRO A 122 -10.94 -15.65 -12.43
N GLN A 123 -11.88 -16.57 -12.21
CA GLN A 123 -13.31 -16.37 -12.52
C GLN A 123 -14.04 -15.59 -11.42
N TYR A 124 -13.66 -15.84 -10.17
CA TYR A 124 -14.17 -15.12 -9.00
C TYR A 124 -12.99 -14.73 -8.10
N ILE A 125 -13.15 -13.64 -7.35
CA ILE A 125 -12.11 -13.04 -6.52
C ILE A 125 -12.72 -12.68 -5.17
N VAL A 126 -12.11 -13.16 -4.09
CA VAL A 126 -12.46 -12.75 -2.72
C VAL A 126 -11.71 -11.47 -2.41
N ASN A 127 -12.46 -10.36 -2.31
CA ASN A 127 -11.98 -9.07 -1.81
C ASN A 127 -11.86 -9.15 -0.27
N ALA A 128 -10.88 -9.90 0.20
CA ALA A 128 -10.75 -10.31 1.59
C ALA A 128 -10.35 -9.13 2.48
N THR A 129 -11.02 -9.02 3.64
CA THR A 129 -10.75 -8.03 4.69
C THR A 129 -10.56 -8.66 6.07
N THR A 130 -10.99 -9.92 6.26
CA THR A 130 -10.76 -10.70 7.48
C THR A 130 -10.26 -12.11 7.17
N GLU A 131 -9.64 -12.76 8.15
CA GLU A 131 -9.08 -14.11 7.99
C GLU A 131 -10.17 -15.18 7.89
N GLU A 132 -11.35 -14.94 8.47
CA GLU A 132 -12.52 -15.82 8.41
C GLU A 132 -13.14 -15.83 7.00
N GLN A 133 -13.12 -14.70 6.28
CA GLN A 133 -13.51 -14.65 4.87
C GLN A 133 -12.58 -15.51 4.02
N VAL A 134 -11.26 -15.42 4.27
CA VAL A 134 -10.27 -16.28 3.62
C VAL A 134 -10.53 -17.74 3.97
N ALA A 135 -10.67 -18.09 5.25
CA ALA A 135 -10.88 -19.46 5.71
C ALA A 135 -12.13 -20.11 5.07
N THR A 136 -13.23 -19.37 5.03
CA THR A 136 -14.49 -19.80 4.42
C THR A 136 -14.33 -20.09 2.93
N ALA A 137 -13.68 -19.19 2.18
CA ALA A 137 -13.45 -19.37 0.75
C ALA A 137 -12.46 -20.51 0.45
N MET A 138 -11.39 -20.61 1.24
CA MET A 138 -10.37 -21.66 1.11
C MET A 138 -10.99 -23.06 1.29
N VAL A 139 -11.79 -23.28 2.33
CA VAL A 139 -12.51 -24.54 2.53
C VAL A 139 -13.48 -24.80 1.38
N TRP A 140 -14.35 -23.84 1.08
CA TRP A 140 -15.41 -24.01 0.08
C TRP A 140 -14.87 -24.40 -1.30
N ALA A 141 -13.76 -23.79 -1.74
CA ALA A 141 -13.13 -24.11 -3.02
C ALA A 141 -12.37 -25.44 -2.99
N SER A 142 -11.71 -25.76 -1.87
CA SER A 142 -10.93 -27.00 -1.71
C SER A 142 -11.82 -28.25 -1.66
N GLU A 143 -12.94 -28.19 -0.95
CA GLU A 143 -14.00 -29.22 -0.97
C GLU A 143 -14.57 -29.48 -2.37
N ARG A 144 -14.50 -28.50 -3.26
CA ARG A 144 -15.07 -28.52 -4.62
C ARG A 144 -14.01 -28.75 -5.70
N ASN A 145 -12.75 -29.06 -5.34
CA ASN A 145 -11.64 -29.25 -6.28
C ASN A 145 -11.46 -28.07 -7.26
N ILE A 146 -11.72 -26.85 -6.79
CA ILE A 146 -11.51 -25.61 -7.55
C ILE A 146 -10.08 -25.14 -7.30
N ARG A 147 -9.40 -24.70 -8.37
CA ARG A 147 -8.06 -24.10 -8.29
C ARG A 147 -8.10 -22.81 -7.46
N ILE A 148 -7.19 -22.67 -6.50
CA ILE A 148 -7.04 -21.47 -5.68
C ILE A 148 -5.79 -20.71 -6.12
N ILE A 149 -5.94 -19.41 -6.34
CA ILE A 149 -4.85 -18.47 -6.63
C ILE A 149 -4.80 -17.41 -5.53
N ILE A 150 -3.63 -16.83 -5.27
CA ILE A 150 -3.43 -15.81 -4.23
C ILE A 150 -2.75 -14.60 -4.85
N LYS A 151 -3.40 -13.43 -4.79
CA LYS A 151 -2.85 -12.16 -5.30
C LYS A 151 -2.68 -11.16 -4.16
N GLY A 152 -1.45 -10.69 -3.96
CA GLY A 152 -1.18 -9.43 -3.26
C GLY A 152 -1.36 -8.27 -4.24
N THR A 153 -0.29 -7.97 -4.99
CA THR A 153 -0.30 -6.90 -6.01
C THR A 153 -0.52 -7.43 -7.43
N GLY A 154 -0.07 -8.63 -7.78
CA GLY A 154 -0.07 -9.12 -9.17
C GLY A 154 1.19 -8.74 -9.96
N HIS A 155 2.28 -8.44 -9.24
CA HIS A 155 3.62 -8.13 -9.76
C HIS A 155 4.44 -9.40 -10.10
N ASP A 156 3.80 -10.56 -10.22
CA ASP A 156 4.51 -11.82 -10.44
C ASP A 156 4.97 -11.94 -11.91
N LEU A 157 6.25 -12.26 -12.09
CA LEU A 157 6.91 -12.34 -13.40
C LEU A 157 6.77 -13.74 -14.05
N ASN A 158 6.28 -14.71 -13.28
CA ASN A 158 6.23 -16.14 -13.59
C ASN A 158 4.79 -16.69 -13.63
N GLY A 159 3.79 -15.81 -13.71
CA GLY A 159 2.36 -16.15 -13.84
C GLY A 159 1.66 -16.65 -12.57
N ARG A 160 2.37 -16.76 -11.45
CA ARG A 160 1.94 -17.49 -10.23
C ARG A 160 0.83 -16.80 -9.43
N SER A 161 0.47 -15.57 -9.79
CA SER A 161 -0.67 -14.82 -9.23
C SER A 161 -1.89 -14.78 -10.16
N SER A 162 -1.94 -15.68 -11.16
CA SER A 162 -3.05 -15.84 -12.09
C SER A 162 -3.36 -17.32 -12.37
N GLY A 163 -4.49 -17.58 -13.00
CA GLY A 163 -4.88 -18.90 -13.47
C GLY A 163 -6.34 -18.91 -13.92
N ALA A 164 -6.59 -19.46 -15.11
CA ALA A 164 -7.94 -19.70 -15.61
C ALA A 164 -8.76 -20.49 -14.57
N TYR A 165 -10.07 -20.26 -14.56
CA TYR A 165 -11.07 -21.02 -13.79
C TYR A 165 -10.84 -21.11 -12.27
N SER A 166 -9.97 -20.26 -11.73
CA SER A 166 -9.63 -20.23 -10.31
C SER A 166 -10.51 -19.29 -9.47
N LEU A 167 -10.55 -19.56 -8.17
CA LEU A 167 -10.94 -18.59 -7.14
C LEU A 167 -9.67 -17.89 -6.64
N SER A 168 -9.59 -16.57 -6.79
CA SER A 168 -8.47 -15.78 -6.27
C SER A 168 -8.76 -15.23 -4.88
N ILE A 169 -7.81 -15.36 -3.96
CA ILE A 169 -7.81 -14.65 -2.69
C ILE A 169 -6.97 -13.37 -2.86
N TRP A 170 -7.62 -12.21 -2.85
CA TRP A 170 -6.94 -10.92 -2.95
C TRP A 170 -6.60 -10.39 -1.55
N THR A 171 -5.33 -10.47 -1.16
CA THR A 171 -4.88 -10.09 0.19
C THR A 171 -4.66 -8.58 0.36
N HIS A 172 -4.99 -7.76 -0.65
CA HIS A 172 -4.65 -6.34 -0.68
C HIS A 172 -5.13 -5.56 0.54
N ASN A 173 -6.29 -5.88 1.14
CA ASN A 173 -6.85 -5.09 2.24
C ASN A 173 -6.24 -5.41 3.62
N PHE A 174 -5.36 -6.42 3.73
CA PHE A 174 -4.57 -6.64 4.95
C PHE A 174 -3.47 -5.55 5.04
N LYS A 175 -3.90 -4.38 5.54
CA LYS A 175 -3.15 -3.12 5.65
C LYS A 175 -2.91 -2.68 7.10
N ASN A 176 -2.99 -3.60 8.07
CA ASN A 176 -2.62 -3.32 9.45
C ASN A 176 -1.09 -3.16 9.54
N LEU A 177 -0.61 -2.19 10.32
CA LEU A 177 0.81 -2.03 10.63
C LEU A 177 0.98 -1.46 12.04
N ASP A 178 1.85 -2.08 12.84
CA ASP A 178 2.22 -1.67 14.19
C ASP A 178 3.72 -1.91 14.45
N PHE A 179 4.31 -1.25 15.44
CA PHE A 179 5.73 -1.37 15.80
C PHE A 179 5.91 -1.71 17.28
N ASP A 180 6.45 -2.92 17.54
CA ASP A 180 6.84 -3.34 18.89
C ASP A 180 8.37 -3.24 19.03
N ALA A 181 8.81 -2.29 19.86
CA ALA A 181 10.22 -2.06 20.15
C ALA A 181 10.89 -3.18 20.98
N ALA A 182 10.11 -4.12 21.55
CA ALA A 182 10.60 -5.19 22.40
C ALA A 182 9.74 -6.48 22.26
N TRP A 183 9.38 -6.83 21.02
CA TRP A 183 8.60 -8.02 20.68
C TRP A 183 9.21 -9.27 21.28
N ARG A 184 8.41 -10.03 22.03
CA ARG A 184 8.87 -11.21 22.78
C ARG A 184 8.66 -12.47 21.97
N SER A 185 9.75 -13.16 21.68
CA SER A 185 9.70 -14.50 21.09
C SER A 185 8.91 -15.47 21.97
N PRO A 186 7.87 -16.15 21.44
CA PRO A 186 7.11 -17.14 22.19
C PRO A 186 7.88 -18.40 22.59
N SER A 187 9.09 -18.63 22.03
CA SER A 187 9.93 -19.80 22.34
C SER A 187 10.77 -19.62 23.61
N ASP A 188 11.39 -18.45 23.78
CA ASP A 188 12.47 -18.21 24.76
C ASP A 188 12.34 -16.86 25.52
N ASN A 189 11.31 -16.07 25.24
CA ASN A 189 11.10 -14.70 25.75
C ASN A 189 12.15 -13.65 25.36
N ARG A 190 13.07 -13.94 24.41
CA ARG A 190 14.02 -12.92 23.92
C ARG A 190 13.27 -11.77 23.23
N THR A 191 13.79 -10.56 23.37
CA THR A 191 13.20 -9.34 22.82
C THR A 191 13.90 -8.92 21.53
N GLU A 192 13.12 -8.72 20.47
CA GLU A 192 13.55 -8.20 19.18
C GLU A 192 12.78 -6.90 18.90
N ALA A 193 13.34 -5.95 18.15
CA ALA A 193 12.55 -4.85 17.59
C ALA A 193 11.85 -5.35 16.33
N ALA A 194 10.53 -5.16 16.22
CA ALA A 194 9.74 -5.73 15.13
C ALA A 194 8.63 -4.82 14.62
N VAL A 195 8.36 -4.89 13.31
CA VAL A 195 7.12 -4.37 12.71
C VAL A 195 6.19 -5.55 12.47
N ILE A 196 4.94 -5.41 12.92
CA ILE A 196 3.84 -6.32 12.67
C ILE A 196 3.05 -5.72 11.50
N LEU A 197 2.93 -6.39 10.36
CA LEU A 197 2.23 -5.86 9.19
C LEU A 197 1.46 -6.89 8.37
N GLY A 198 0.32 -6.45 7.83
CA GLY A 198 -0.52 -7.25 6.93
C GLY A 198 0.14 -7.54 5.58
N SER A 199 -0.17 -8.70 4.99
CA SER A 199 0.45 -9.16 3.74
C SER A 199 0.05 -8.37 2.50
N GLY A 200 -0.98 -7.52 2.59
CA GLY A 200 -1.45 -6.63 1.54
C GLY A 200 -0.63 -5.35 1.34
N HIS A 201 0.36 -5.09 2.21
CA HIS A 201 1.30 -4.00 2.01
C HIS A 201 2.21 -4.20 0.77
N ASN A 202 2.68 -3.08 0.22
CA ASN A 202 3.81 -3.03 -0.71
C ASN A 202 5.01 -2.35 -0.04
N TRP A 203 6.22 -2.51 -0.58
CA TRP A 203 7.41 -1.99 0.09
C TRP A 203 7.43 -0.47 0.24
N GLY A 204 6.85 0.26 -0.70
CA GLY A 204 6.67 1.72 -0.60
C GLY A 204 5.79 2.16 0.57
N SER A 205 4.80 1.38 0.99
CA SER A 205 4.05 1.65 2.22
C SER A 205 4.80 1.14 3.45
N ALA A 206 5.33 -0.08 3.42
CA ALA A 206 6.03 -0.68 4.56
C ALA A 206 7.25 0.14 5.03
N TYR A 207 8.06 0.66 4.11
CA TYR A 207 9.22 1.51 4.46
C TYR A 207 8.81 2.90 4.95
N ARG A 208 7.83 3.56 4.31
CA ARG A 208 7.34 4.88 4.76
C ARG A 208 6.70 4.83 6.15
N GLU A 209 6.03 3.73 6.50
CA GLU A 209 5.52 3.54 7.86
C GLU A 209 6.64 3.18 8.85
N ALA A 210 7.58 2.29 8.50
CA ALA A 210 8.72 1.95 9.37
C ALA A 210 9.61 3.16 9.71
N ALA A 211 9.80 4.07 8.74
CA ALA A 211 10.59 5.29 8.91
C ALA A 211 10.05 6.20 10.03
N LYS A 212 8.72 6.25 10.26
CA LYS A 212 8.09 7.02 11.34
C LYS A 212 8.53 6.58 12.74
N PHE A 213 8.99 5.35 12.88
CA PHE A 213 9.53 4.78 14.12
C PHE A 213 11.06 4.84 14.21
N GLY A 214 11.73 5.50 13.25
CA GLY A 214 13.19 5.51 13.13
C GLY A 214 13.76 4.15 12.69
N ARG A 215 12.97 3.35 11.96
CA ARG A 215 13.32 1.96 11.58
C ARG A 215 13.35 1.75 10.07
N VAL A 216 14.06 0.71 9.68
CA VAL A 216 14.06 0.14 8.32
C VAL A 216 13.77 -1.36 8.37
N LEU A 217 13.22 -1.87 7.28
CA LEU A 217 12.91 -3.29 7.07
C LEU A 217 13.74 -3.80 5.90
N VAL A 218 14.02 -5.11 5.82
CA VAL A 218 14.56 -5.70 4.59
C VAL A 218 13.42 -6.18 3.72
N GLY A 219 13.43 -5.75 2.46
CA GLY A 219 12.46 -6.07 1.44
C GLY A 219 12.96 -5.62 0.06
N GLY A 220 12.03 -5.47 -0.89
CA GLY A 220 12.34 -5.10 -2.28
C GLY A 220 12.92 -3.69 -2.46
N VAL A 221 13.44 -3.44 -3.68
CA VAL A 221 13.84 -2.11 -4.15
C VAL A 221 12.68 -1.35 -4.82
N ASP A 222 11.75 -2.06 -5.48
CA ASP A 222 10.59 -1.46 -6.13
C ASP A 222 9.46 -1.20 -5.14
N GLN A 223 8.97 0.05 -5.07
CA GLN A 223 7.94 0.46 -4.12
C GLN A 223 6.56 -0.18 -4.32
N THR A 224 6.28 -0.74 -5.49
CA THR A 224 5.00 -1.36 -5.86
C THR A 224 4.95 -2.87 -5.59
N VAL A 225 6.09 -3.53 -5.41
CA VAL A 225 6.16 -4.96 -5.09
C VAL A 225 5.49 -5.26 -3.75
N GLY A 226 4.64 -6.30 -3.72
CA GLY A 226 3.92 -6.74 -2.53
C GLY A 226 4.80 -7.47 -1.53
N VAL A 227 4.63 -7.14 -0.25
CA VAL A 227 5.35 -7.76 0.90
C VAL A 227 5.17 -9.28 0.89
N GLY A 228 3.92 -9.75 0.72
CA GLY A 228 3.60 -11.18 0.83
C GLY A 228 4.32 -12.09 -0.18
N GLY A 229 4.40 -11.70 -1.45
CA GLY A 229 5.02 -12.54 -2.49
C GLY A 229 6.56 -12.55 -2.40
N LEU A 230 7.15 -11.37 -2.20
CA LEU A 230 8.61 -11.20 -2.17
C LEU A 230 9.25 -11.99 -1.02
N ILE A 231 8.67 -11.92 0.20
CA ILE A 231 9.21 -12.63 1.37
C ILE A 231 9.20 -14.15 1.17
N GLN A 232 8.07 -14.71 0.70
CA GLN A 232 7.92 -16.17 0.62
C GLN A 232 8.86 -16.85 -0.38
N GLY A 233 9.28 -16.15 -1.44
CA GLY A 233 10.30 -16.64 -2.37
C GLY A 233 11.75 -16.37 -1.94
N GLY A 234 11.97 -15.63 -0.85
CA GLY A 234 13.28 -15.26 -0.32
C GLY A 234 13.42 -13.76 -0.11
N GLY A 235 13.31 -13.00 -1.20
CA GLY A 235 13.19 -11.55 -1.16
C GLY A 235 14.48 -10.80 -0.94
N HIS A 236 15.09 -10.35 -2.04
CA HIS A 236 16.23 -9.44 -2.00
C HIS A 236 15.80 -7.97 -2.09
N GLY A 237 16.77 -7.08 -1.86
CA GLY A 237 16.70 -5.64 -2.04
C GLY A 237 17.80 -4.93 -1.23
N PRO A 238 17.79 -3.58 -1.14
CA PRO A 238 18.97 -2.79 -0.82
C PRO A 238 19.73 -3.19 0.46
N LEU A 239 18.99 -3.44 1.56
CA LEU A 239 19.54 -3.75 2.88
C LEU A 239 19.95 -5.22 3.08
N SER A 240 19.72 -6.09 2.08
CA SER A 240 19.89 -7.54 2.21
C SER A 240 21.33 -7.95 2.51
N SER A 241 22.30 -7.32 1.84
CA SER A 241 23.72 -7.60 2.03
C SER A 241 24.25 -7.21 3.41
N THR A 242 23.50 -6.38 4.16
CA THR A 242 23.81 -5.99 5.55
C THR A 242 23.11 -6.89 6.56
N PHE A 243 21.84 -7.26 6.34
CA PHE A 243 20.98 -7.87 7.37
C PHE A 243 20.41 -9.27 7.05
N GLY A 244 20.71 -9.85 5.89
CA GLY A 244 20.06 -11.07 5.38
C GLY A 244 18.83 -10.75 4.52
N LEU A 245 18.27 -11.73 3.81
CA LEU A 245 17.11 -11.52 2.94
C LEU A 245 15.84 -11.18 3.73
N ALA A 246 14.77 -10.78 3.03
CA ALA A 246 13.47 -10.50 3.65
C ALA A 246 12.88 -11.73 4.36
N ALA A 247 13.04 -12.94 3.80
CA ALA A 247 12.71 -14.21 4.45
C ALA A 247 13.47 -14.43 5.78
N ASP A 248 14.72 -13.99 5.85
CA ASP A 248 15.56 -14.11 7.06
C ASP A 248 15.11 -13.17 8.19
N GLN A 249 14.24 -12.18 7.89
CA GLN A 249 13.69 -11.25 8.89
C GLN A 249 12.42 -11.74 9.57
N VAL A 250 11.77 -12.80 9.05
CA VAL A 250 10.44 -13.25 9.51
C VAL A 250 10.55 -13.91 10.89
N LEU A 251 9.98 -13.29 11.92
CA LEU A 251 9.91 -13.81 13.29
C LEU A 251 8.68 -14.71 13.50
N GLN A 252 7.55 -14.32 12.91
CA GLN A 252 6.26 -15.01 13.01
C GLN A 252 5.38 -14.65 11.79
N VAL A 253 4.44 -15.51 11.44
CA VAL A 253 3.37 -15.23 10.46
C VAL A 253 2.01 -15.73 10.95
N ARG A 254 0.93 -15.13 10.43
CA ARG A 254 -0.43 -15.68 10.43
C ARG A 254 -0.76 -16.26 9.06
N VAL A 255 -1.35 -17.45 9.02
CA VAL A 255 -1.56 -18.23 7.80
C VAL A 255 -2.93 -18.89 7.83
N VAL A 256 -3.68 -18.86 6.73
CA VAL A 256 -4.95 -19.56 6.56
C VAL A 256 -4.79 -20.73 5.60
N THR A 257 -5.03 -21.96 6.07
CA THR A 257 -4.84 -23.20 5.28
C THR A 257 -6.02 -23.48 4.35
N THR A 258 -5.89 -24.45 3.43
CA THR A 258 -7.03 -24.93 2.60
C THR A 258 -8.11 -25.63 3.42
N GLN A 259 -7.78 -26.07 4.63
CA GLN A 259 -8.74 -26.55 5.63
C GLN A 259 -9.35 -25.43 6.51
N GLY A 260 -9.13 -24.15 6.15
CA GLY A 260 -9.70 -23.00 6.87
C GLY A 260 -9.12 -22.77 8.28
N GLN A 261 -8.00 -23.40 8.61
CA GLN A 261 -7.35 -23.20 9.90
C GLN A 261 -6.56 -21.88 9.88
N ILE A 262 -6.90 -20.96 10.78
CA ILE A 262 -6.13 -19.74 11.04
C ILE A 262 -4.99 -20.13 12.01
N LEU A 263 -3.78 -20.27 11.49
CA LEU A 263 -2.61 -20.72 12.22
C LEU A 263 -1.62 -19.58 12.45
N VAL A 264 -0.98 -19.58 13.61
CA VAL A 264 0.23 -18.80 13.87
C VAL A 264 1.43 -19.73 13.72
N ALA A 265 2.39 -19.35 12.88
CA ALA A 265 3.65 -20.05 12.71
C ALA A 265 4.82 -19.22 13.25
N ASN A 266 5.55 -19.77 14.21
CA ASN A 266 6.68 -19.14 14.90
C ASN A 266 7.60 -20.24 15.47
N GLU A 267 8.61 -19.87 16.25
CA GLU A 267 9.58 -20.84 16.82
C GLU A 267 8.99 -21.78 17.90
N ALA A 268 7.78 -21.54 18.39
CA ALA A 268 7.11 -22.39 19.39
C ALA A 268 6.01 -23.29 18.80
N GLN A 269 5.44 -22.95 17.64
CA GLN A 269 4.32 -23.67 17.02
C GLN A 269 4.33 -23.54 15.49
N ASN A 270 3.94 -24.61 14.78
CA ASN A 270 3.98 -24.71 13.31
C ASN A 270 5.35 -24.32 12.72
N GLN A 271 6.43 -24.78 13.37
CA GLN A 271 7.83 -24.49 13.01
C GLN A 271 8.18 -24.90 11.57
N ASP A 272 7.54 -25.96 11.07
CA ASP A 272 7.68 -26.46 9.70
C ASP A 272 6.99 -25.55 8.68
N LEU A 273 5.80 -25.03 9.00
CA LEU A 273 5.13 -24.00 8.19
C LEU A 273 5.94 -22.69 8.15
N LEU A 274 6.50 -22.27 9.28
CA LEU A 274 7.42 -21.11 9.32
C LEU A 274 8.67 -21.35 8.46
N TRP A 275 9.27 -22.53 8.58
CA TRP A 275 10.45 -22.91 7.79
C TRP A 275 10.16 -22.85 6.29
N ALA A 276 9.03 -23.40 5.85
CA ALA A 276 8.59 -23.37 4.44
C ALA A 276 8.25 -21.96 3.96
N ILE A 277 7.60 -21.12 4.78
CA ILE A 277 7.27 -19.73 4.42
C ILE A 277 8.53 -18.84 4.33
N ARG A 278 9.61 -19.16 5.05
CA ARG A 278 10.91 -18.50 4.87
C ARG A 278 11.66 -19.04 3.64
N GLY A 279 11.18 -18.70 2.45
CA GLY A 279 11.89 -18.93 1.17
C GLY A 279 11.48 -20.17 0.36
N GLY A 280 10.43 -20.90 0.77
CA GLY A 280 9.90 -22.08 0.06
C GLY A 280 8.82 -21.79 -0.99
N GLY A 281 8.66 -20.53 -1.40
CA GLY A 281 7.74 -20.10 -2.46
C GLY A 281 6.38 -19.62 -1.96
N ALA A 282 5.87 -18.56 -2.59
CA ALA A 282 4.55 -18.00 -2.28
C ALA A 282 3.41 -18.89 -2.77
N GLY A 283 2.30 -18.92 -2.02
CA GLY A 283 1.06 -19.55 -2.46
C GLY A 283 1.09 -21.09 -2.50
N GLN A 284 1.89 -21.72 -1.64
CA GLN A 284 2.05 -23.18 -1.57
C GLN A 284 1.45 -23.82 -0.31
N TYR A 285 1.40 -23.09 0.82
CA TYR A 285 1.13 -23.65 2.16
C TYR A 285 -0.08 -23.00 2.86
N GLY A 286 -0.83 -22.17 2.14
CA GLY A 286 -1.91 -21.33 2.66
C GLY A 286 -1.76 -19.85 2.31
N VAL A 287 -2.73 -19.03 2.72
CA VAL A 287 -2.73 -17.58 2.56
C VAL A 287 -2.05 -16.95 3.77
N VAL A 288 -0.89 -16.33 3.59
CA VAL A 288 -0.28 -15.50 4.65
C VAL A 288 -1.02 -14.18 4.74
N THR A 289 -1.50 -13.84 5.94
CA THR A 289 -2.33 -12.65 6.22
C THR A 289 -1.57 -11.56 6.97
N GLU A 290 -0.62 -11.94 7.82
CA GLU A 290 0.21 -11.04 8.63
C GLU A 290 1.64 -11.58 8.78
N TYR A 291 2.61 -10.68 8.80
CA TYR A 291 4.02 -10.93 9.12
C TYR A 291 4.43 -10.16 10.38
N VAL A 292 5.32 -10.76 11.17
CA VAL A 292 6.15 -10.05 12.16
C VAL A 292 7.59 -10.09 11.65
N LEU A 293 8.15 -8.92 11.33
CA LEU A 293 9.48 -8.79 10.74
C LEU A 293 10.44 -8.05 11.67
N LYS A 294 11.70 -8.47 11.72
CA LYS A 294 12.79 -7.71 12.37
C LYS A 294 12.87 -6.28 11.81
N ALA A 295 12.97 -5.30 12.72
CA ALA A 295 13.04 -3.88 12.41
C ALA A 295 14.39 -3.28 12.86
N HIS A 296 15.22 -2.93 11.88
CA HIS A 296 16.59 -2.45 12.12
C HIS A 296 16.61 -0.93 12.35
N PRO A 297 17.64 -0.37 13.02
CA PRO A 297 17.82 1.08 13.10
C PRO A 297 18.02 1.71 11.72
N ASN A 298 17.42 2.87 11.47
CA ASN A 298 17.66 3.65 10.24
C ASN A 298 19.16 4.07 10.17
N PRO A 299 19.88 3.83 9.06
CA PRO A 299 21.23 4.38 8.87
C PRO A 299 21.20 5.91 8.79
N GLY A 300 22.23 6.56 9.34
CA GLY A 300 22.36 8.02 9.39
C GLY A 300 22.97 8.66 8.15
N ASN A 301 23.31 7.85 7.13
CA ASN A 301 23.38 8.26 5.72
C ASN A 301 23.40 7.03 4.79
N VAL A 302 23.16 7.28 3.50
CA VAL A 302 23.47 6.35 2.40
C VAL A 302 24.37 7.06 1.40
N VAL A 303 25.51 6.48 1.04
CA VAL A 303 26.45 7.04 0.07
C VAL A 303 26.46 6.17 -1.18
N SER A 304 26.26 6.78 -2.35
CA SER A 304 26.17 6.12 -3.66
C SER A 304 27.28 6.58 -4.62
N CYS A 305 27.74 5.69 -5.50
CA CYS A 305 28.66 6.00 -6.60
C CYS A 305 28.58 4.89 -7.65
N ALA A 306 28.48 5.24 -8.94
CA ALA A 306 28.41 4.27 -10.03
C ALA A 306 29.77 4.09 -10.74
N ILE A 307 30.03 2.89 -11.25
CA ILE A 307 31.08 2.62 -12.23
C ILE A 307 30.46 2.10 -13.53
N GLU A 308 30.88 2.66 -14.66
CA GLU A 308 30.47 2.23 -15.99
C GLU A 308 31.68 1.75 -16.79
N VAL A 309 31.52 0.65 -17.52
CA VAL A 309 32.49 0.13 -18.50
C VAL A 309 31.79 0.00 -19.84
N ALA A 310 32.29 0.69 -20.87
CA ALA A 310 31.72 0.66 -22.22
C ALA A 310 32.82 0.56 -23.29
N ALA A 311 32.52 -0.01 -24.46
CA ALA A 311 33.48 -0.04 -25.56
C ALA A 311 33.80 1.37 -26.09
N ALA A 312 35.07 1.67 -26.39
CA ALA A 312 35.47 2.97 -26.97
C ALA A 312 35.07 3.06 -28.46
N GLY A 313 35.20 1.97 -29.20
CA GLY A 313 34.80 1.82 -30.60
C GLY A 313 33.57 0.92 -30.81
N ASN A 314 33.30 0.61 -32.08
CA ASN A 314 32.28 -0.37 -32.51
C ASN A 314 32.91 -1.67 -33.07
N ASP A 315 34.24 -1.70 -33.18
CA ASP A 315 35.05 -2.81 -33.66
C ASP A 315 35.11 -3.99 -32.67
N SER A 316 35.62 -5.14 -33.13
CA SER A 316 35.71 -6.35 -32.31
C SER A 316 36.66 -6.19 -31.12
N ALA A 317 37.80 -5.52 -31.29
CA ALA A 317 38.77 -5.33 -30.22
C ALA A 317 38.22 -4.46 -29.08
N ALA A 318 37.49 -3.39 -29.40
CA ALA A 318 36.78 -2.57 -28.42
C ALA A 318 35.64 -3.35 -27.71
N ARG A 319 34.91 -4.22 -28.42
CA ARG A 319 33.89 -5.10 -27.83
C ARG A 319 34.53 -6.14 -26.89
N GLU A 320 35.57 -6.84 -27.32
CA GLU A 320 36.31 -7.83 -26.53
C GLU A 320 36.96 -7.20 -25.28
N ALA A 321 37.50 -5.99 -25.40
CA ALA A 321 38.03 -5.22 -24.30
C ALA A 321 36.93 -4.84 -23.29
N ALA A 322 35.75 -4.42 -23.74
CA ALA A 322 34.61 -4.14 -22.85
C ALA A 322 34.17 -5.39 -22.06
N TRP A 323 34.12 -6.56 -22.71
CA TRP A 323 33.81 -7.83 -22.03
C TRP A 323 34.86 -8.23 -20.98
N ARG A 324 36.15 -8.06 -21.26
CA ARG A 324 37.21 -8.28 -20.26
C ARG A 324 37.16 -7.26 -19.12
N GLY A 325 36.82 -6.00 -19.40
CA GLY A 325 36.64 -4.97 -18.37
C GLY A 325 35.44 -5.26 -17.46
N PHE A 326 34.32 -5.71 -18.03
CA PHE A 326 33.15 -6.18 -17.28
C PHE A 326 33.50 -7.41 -16.42
N ALA A 327 34.26 -8.37 -16.95
CA ALA A 327 34.77 -9.50 -16.17
C ALA A 327 35.65 -9.06 -14.98
N VAL A 328 36.55 -8.08 -15.16
CA VAL A 328 37.35 -7.53 -14.04
C VAL A 328 36.48 -6.83 -12.99
N LEU A 329 35.45 -6.09 -13.42
CA LEU A 329 34.48 -5.47 -12.52
C LEU A 329 33.77 -6.53 -11.67
N LEU A 330 33.15 -7.54 -12.30
CA LEU A 330 32.45 -8.62 -11.60
C LEU A 330 33.35 -9.46 -10.70
N ALA A 331 34.56 -9.80 -11.16
CA ALA A 331 35.55 -10.51 -10.35
C ALA A 331 36.01 -9.72 -9.11
N SER A 332 35.77 -8.41 -9.08
CA SER A 332 36.05 -7.52 -7.94
C SER A 332 34.84 -7.28 -7.03
N VAL A 333 33.61 -7.59 -7.47
CA VAL A 333 32.37 -7.38 -6.68
C VAL A 333 32.40 -8.10 -5.32
N PRO A 334 32.83 -9.37 -5.19
CA PRO A 334 32.88 -10.03 -3.89
C PRO A 334 33.75 -9.34 -2.84
N ASP A 335 34.87 -8.73 -3.26
CA ASP A 335 35.76 -7.98 -2.36
C ASP A 335 35.16 -6.61 -1.98
N LEU A 336 34.52 -5.92 -2.93
CA LEU A 336 33.78 -4.68 -2.66
C LEU A 336 32.62 -4.93 -1.66
N MET A 337 31.91 -6.05 -1.81
CA MET A 337 30.79 -6.41 -0.95
C MET A 337 31.24 -6.86 0.45
N ASP A 338 32.33 -7.61 0.58
CA ASP A 338 32.92 -7.89 1.90
C ASP A 338 33.50 -6.62 2.57
N ALA A 339 33.88 -5.60 1.79
CA ALA A 339 34.21 -4.25 2.28
C ALA A 339 32.99 -3.38 2.63
N GLY A 340 31.77 -3.90 2.44
CA GLY A 340 30.50 -3.26 2.85
C GLY A 340 29.76 -2.49 1.75
N LEU A 341 30.12 -2.63 0.48
CA LEU A 341 29.32 -2.12 -0.64
C LEU A 341 28.17 -3.08 -0.99
N THR A 342 27.14 -2.52 -1.59
CA THR A 342 26.02 -3.21 -2.24
C THR A 342 25.59 -2.38 -3.45
N GLY A 343 24.59 -2.80 -4.22
CA GLY A 343 24.27 -2.10 -5.46
C GLY A 343 23.24 -2.80 -6.35
N THR A 344 22.97 -2.14 -7.47
CA THR A 344 22.30 -2.69 -8.65
C THR A 344 23.05 -2.27 -9.90
N GLY A 345 22.97 -3.08 -10.96
CA GLY A 345 23.61 -2.77 -12.23
C GLY A 345 22.83 -3.31 -13.43
N MET A 346 23.17 -2.80 -14.60
CA MET A 346 22.60 -3.19 -15.88
C MET A 346 23.70 -3.36 -16.92
N GLY A 347 23.69 -4.48 -17.64
CA GLY A 347 24.50 -4.74 -18.83
C GLY A 347 23.63 -4.68 -20.10
N LEU A 348 24.19 -4.17 -21.20
CA LEU A 348 23.52 -4.07 -22.50
C LEU A 348 24.43 -4.62 -23.61
N ALA A 349 23.87 -5.45 -24.50
CA ALA A 349 24.57 -5.95 -25.68
C ALA A 349 23.68 -5.97 -26.93
N SER A 350 24.25 -5.49 -28.05
CA SER A 350 23.60 -5.49 -29.36
C SER A 350 24.05 -6.67 -30.23
N ALA A 351 23.06 -7.31 -30.86
CA ALA A 351 23.28 -8.18 -32.01
C ALA A 351 23.61 -7.28 -33.23
N LEU A 352 24.84 -7.38 -33.74
CA LEU A 352 25.29 -6.64 -34.93
C LEU A 352 25.66 -7.62 -36.05
N GLN A 353 24.87 -7.64 -37.13
CA GLN A 353 25.27 -8.27 -38.39
C GLN A 353 25.03 -7.43 -39.66
N ASN A 354 24.23 -6.35 -39.63
CA ASN A 354 24.04 -5.47 -40.80
C ASN A 354 24.34 -3.99 -40.48
N ALA A 355 25.31 -3.43 -41.20
CA ALA A 355 25.90 -2.12 -40.92
C ALA A 355 25.22 -0.94 -41.64
N SER A 356 23.89 -0.97 -41.80
CA SER A 356 23.14 -0.09 -42.72
C SER A 356 21.99 0.70 -42.09
N VAL A 357 21.91 0.81 -40.77
CA VAL A 357 20.92 1.65 -40.04
C VAL A 357 21.66 2.68 -39.19
N SER A 358 21.20 3.93 -39.20
CA SER A 358 22.00 5.09 -38.78
C SER A 358 21.87 5.50 -37.31
N ASN A 359 22.99 5.90 -36.73
CA ASN A 359 23.11 6.86 -35.62
C ASN A 359 22.23 6.67 -34.37
N THR A 360 22.48 5.60 -33.62
CA THR A 360 22.78 5.74 -32.18
C THR A 360 23.55 4.51 -31.71
N THR A 361 24.75 4.70 -31.14
CA THR A 361 25.69 3.60 -30.88
C THR A 361 25.37 2.81 -29.61
N ARG A 362 24.51 1.79 -29.72
CA ARG A 362 24.36 0.74 -28.69
C ARG A 362 25.54 -0.22 -28.74
N LYS A 363 26.62 0.16 -28.05
CA LYS A 363 27.81 -0.68 -27.83
C LYS A 363 27.55 -1.69 -26.72
N ALA A 364 28.48 -2.62 -26.51
CA ALA A 364 28.51 -3.41 -25.28
C ALA A 364 28.91 -2.48 -24.11
N SER A 365 28.09 -2.43 -23.06
CA SER A 365 28.36 -1.68 -21.84
C SER A 365 27.76 -2.35 -20.60
N VAL A 366 28.28 -1.98 -19.43
CA VAL A 366 27.72 -2.26 -18.11
C VAL A 366 27.84 -1.02 -17.25
N SER A 367 26.84 -0.76 -16.42
CA SER A 367 26.94 0.16 -15.27
C SER A 367 26.53 -0.56 -14.00
N ILE A 368 27.26 -0.35 -12.90
CA ILE A 368 26.88 -0.79 -11.55
C ILE A 368 26.87 0.43 -10.63
N SER A 369 25.68 0.77 -10.14
CA SER A 369 25.46 1.77 -9.09
C SER A 369 25.68 1.12 -7.74
N PHE A 370 26.82 1.40 -7.11
CA PHE A 370 27.08 0.96 -5.75
C PHE A 370 26.50 1.95 -4.74
N PHE A 371 26.05 1.43 -3.60
CA PHE A 371 25.67 2.21 -2.42
C PHE A 371 26.07 1.48 -1.13
N THR A 372 26.16 2.23 -0.03
CA THR A 372 26.54 1.70 1.29
C THR A 372 26.17 2.70 2.40
N TYR A 373 26.19 2.24 3.65
CA TYR A 373 25.54 2.88 4.80
C TYR A 373 26.55 3.40 5.84
N ASN A 374 26.22 4.51 6.51
CA ASN A 374 27.00 5.07 7.63
C ASN A 374 28.48 5.30 7.28
N THR A 375 28.76 5.99 6.17
CA THR A 375 30.11 6.09 5.56
C THR A 375 30.36 7.45 4.90
N THR A 376 31.55 7.67 4.35
CA THR A 376 31.90 8.88 3.58
C THR A 376 32.08 8.59 2.09
N GLU A 377 31.86 9.63 1.28
CA GLU A 377 32.12 9.66 -0.18
C GLU A 377 33.58 9.30 -0.51
N GLU A 378 34.52 9.81 0.28
CA GLU A 378 35.95 9.51 0.19
C GLU A 378 36.24 8.00 0.31
N LYS A 379 35.55 7.31 1.24
CA LYS A 379 35.70 5.87 1.46
C LYS A 379 35.10 5.05 0.32
N VAL A 380 33.94 5.44 -0.22
CA VAL A 380 33.36 4.76 -1.39
C VAL A 380 34.27 4.95 -2.62
N ALA A 381 34.72 6.18 -2.86
CA ALA A 381 35.61 6.50 -3.96
C ALA A 381 36.98 5.80 -3.85
N SER A 382 37.52 5.59 -2.64
CA SER A 382 38.80 4.88 -2.45
C SER A 382 38.71 3.37 -2.68
N LEU A 383 37.50 2.78 -2.61
CA LEU A 383 37.25 1.37 -2.94
C LEU A 383 37.03 1.15 -4.45
N LEU A 384 36.39 2.09 -5.14
CA LEU A 384 36.09 1.96 -6.58
C LEU A 384 37.25 2.40 -7.50
N LYS A 385 38.09 3.36 -7.09
CA LYS A 385 39.26 3.81 -7.88
C LYS A 385 40.24 2.67 -8.24
N PRO A 386 40.65 1.78 -7.30
CA PRO A 386 41.48 0.61 -7.63
C PRO A 386 40.85 -0.35 -8.64
N VAL A 387 39.52 -0.50 -8.64
CA VAL A 387 38.81 -1.37 -9.60
C VAL A 387 38.82 -0.76 -11.00
N ARG A 388 38.54 0.55 -11.13
CA ARG A 388 38.73 1.29 -12.39
C ARG A 388 40.16 1.12 -12.92
N ASP A 389 41.16 1.30 -12.06
CA ASP A 389 42.56 1.25 -12.47
C ASP A 389 42.99 -0.18 -12.87
N ARG A 390 42.46 -1.22 -12.21
CA ARG A 390 42.61 -2.63 -12.60
C ARG A 390 41.99 -2.92 -13.97
N ILE A 391 40.81 -2.38 -14.27
CA ILE A 391 40.15 -2.54 -15.58
C ILE A 391 41.01 -1.92 -16.68
N LEU A 392 41.46 -0.67 -16.49
CA LEU A 392 42.29 0.04 -17.47
C LEU A 392 43.65 -0.64 -17.71
N ALA A 393 44.22 -1.27 -16.68
CA ALA A 393 45.45 -2.06 -16.80
C ALA A 393 45.26 -3.40 -17.55
N GLU A 394 44.10 -4.06 -17.41
CA GLU A 394 43.80 -5.34 -18.08
C GLU A 394 43.58 -5.19 -19.60
N VAL A 395 42.93 -4.11 -20.04
CA VAL A 395 42.40 -3.99 -21.42
C VAL A 395 42.93 -2.80 -22.23
N GLY A 396 43.54 -1.80 -21.57
CA GLY A 396 44.12 -0.62 -22.20
C GLY A 396 43.16 0.57 -22.36
N ASN A 397 43.70 1.78 -22.19
CA ASN A 397 42.94 3.04 -22.12
C ASN A 397 42.46 3.60 -23.49
N SER A 398 42.51 2.82 -24.56
CA SER A 398 42.10 3.24 -25.92
C SER A 398 41.00 2.37 -26.54
N THR A 399 40.61 1.28 -25.86
CA THR A 399 39.64 0.28 -26.35
C THR A 399 38.33 0.30 -25.53
N VAL A 400 38.36 0.82 -24.31
CA VAL A 400 37.19 1.03 -23.43
C VAL A 400 37.16 2.45 -22.86
N THR A 401 35.95 2.89 -22.51
CA THR A 401 35.69 3.97 -21.55
C THR A 401 35.42 3.34 -20.19
N VAL A 402 36.03 3.87 -19.12
CA VAL A 402 35.66 3.51 -17.74
C VAL A 402 35.34 4.79 -16.96
N SER A 403 34.07 4.97 -16.63
CA SER A 403 33.52 6.13 -15.91
C SER A 403 33.38 5.81 -14.43
N LEU A 404 33.61 6.79 -13.55
CA LEU A 404 33.04 6.81 -12.20
C LEU A 404 32.09 8.00 -12.11
N SER A 405 30.93 7.85 -11.48
CA SER A 405 30.12 9.02 -11.12
C SER A 405 30.81 9.78 -10.00
N GLU A 406 30.49 11.07 -9.87
CA GLU A 406 30.70 11.73 -8.58
C GLU A 406 29.88 10.98 -7.51
N PRO A 407 30.42 10.80 -6.28
CA PRO A 407 29.67 10.25 -5.18
C PRO A 407 28.49 11.17 -4.78
N SER A 408 27.45 10.59 -4.18
CA SER A 408 26.34 11.36 -3.61
C SER A 408 25.90 10.78 -2.26
N THR A 409 25.65 11.67 -1.30
CA THR A 409 25.18 11.32 0.04
C THR A 409 23.70 11.69 0.22
N GLN A 410 22.89 10.70 0.59
CA GLN A 410 21.51 10.87 1.07
C GLN A 410 21.47 10.80 2.60
N PRO A 411 20.61 11.58 3.28
CA PRO A 411 20.61 11.72 4.74
C PRO A 411 20.14 10.46 5.49
N ASP A 412 19.31 9.62 4.85
CA ASP A 412 18.77 8.41 5.45
C ASP A 412 18.33 7.38 4.39
N PHE A 413 17.88 6.21 4.84
CA PHE A 413 17.43 5.14 3.95
C PHE A 413 16.17 5.49 3.14
N ILE A 414 15.21 6.22 3.71
CA ILE A 414 13.93 6.47 3.02
C ILE A 414 14.12 7.49 1.89
N THR A 415 14.93 8.54 2.11
CA THR A 415 15.30 9.51 1.07
C THR A 415 16.07 8.83 -0.08
N PHE A 416 17.00 7.92 0.25
CA PHE A 416 17.65 7.08 -0.75
C PHE A 416 16.65 6.20 -1.52
N PHE A 417 15.78 5.49 -0.80
CA PHE A 417 14.77 4.60 -1.39
C PHE A 417 13.81 5.33 -2.33
N GLU A 418 13.36 6.53 -1.96
CA GLU A 418 12.49 7.35 -2.81
C GLU A 418 13.24 7.92 -4.02
N SER A 419 14.51 8.30 -3.88
CA SER A 419 15.34 8.76 -5.02
C SER A 419 15.58 7.67 -6.08
N VAL A 420 15.61 6.39 -5.70
CA VAL A 420 15.68 5.26 -6.67
C VAL A 420 14.31 4.77 -7.15
N ASN A 421 13.22 5.43 -6.73
CA ASN A 421 11.82 5.14 -7.08
C ASN A 421 11.07 6.36 -7.65
N GLU A 422 11.78 7.41 -8.08
CA GLU A 422 11.17 8.63 -8.68
C GLU A 422 10.37 8.32 -9.96
N ALA A 423 10.85 7.37 -10.77
CA ALA A 423 10.15 6.88 -11.94
C ALA A 423 9.08 5.83 -11.54
N PRO A 424 7.85 5.88 -12.11
CA PRO A 424 6.86 4.83 -11.91
C PRO A 424 7.36 3.45 -12.37
N SER A 425 7.17 2.43 -11.54
CA SER A 425 7.45 1.03 -11.88
C SER A 425 6.64 0.59 -13.11
N GLY A 426 7.32 -0.02 -14.08
CA GLY A 426 6.76 -0.40 -15.37
C GLY A 426 6.07 -1.77 -15.38
N ALA A 427 4.95 -1.86 -16.09
CA ALA A 427 4.14 -3.06 -16.27
C ALA A 427 3.49 -3.11 -17.67
N GLY A 428 2.61 -4.08 -17.91
CA GLY A 428 1.86 -4.22 -19.16
C GLY A 428 2.65 -4.89 -20.29
N THR A 429 3.95 -5.12 -20.09
CA THR A 429 4.84 -5.93 -20.91
C THR A 429 5.33 -7.13 -20.10
N ALA A 430 5.35 -8.31 -20.74
CA ALA A 430 5.98 -9.49 -20.17
C ALA A 430 7.05 -9.98 -21.17
N GLY A 431 8.26 -10.23 -20.66
CA GLY A 431 9.34 -10.90 -21.36
C GLY A 431 9.86 -12.02 -20.47
N LEU A 432 10.29 -13.13 -21.07
CA LEU A 432 10.88 -14.22 -20.32
C LEU A 432 12.35 -13.93 -20.00
N MET A 433 12.76 -14.36 -18.82
CA MET A 433 14.11 -14.15 -18.28
C MET A 433 14.61 -15.45 -17.65
N THR A 434 15.92 -15.60 -17.61
CA THR A 434 16.59 -16.60 -16.78
C THR A 434 17.44 -15.92 -15.72
N SER A 435 17.79 -16.62 -14.64
CA SER A 435 18.72 -16.08 -13.65
C SER A 435 19.58 -17.14 -12.97
N ARG A 436 20.72 -16.69 -12.45
CA ARG A 436 21.62 -17.53 -11.66
C ARG A 436 22.24 -16.75 -10.50
N LEU A 437 22.43 -17.45 -9.40
CA LEU A 437 23.10 -16.96 -8.20
C LEU A 437 24.60 -17.25 -8.34
N LEU A 438 25.45 -16.25 -8.16
CA LEU A 438 26.90 -16.35 -8.37
C LEU A 438 27.67 -15.92 -7.11
N GLY A 439 28.63 -16.75 -6.69
CA GLY A 439 29.52 -16.52 -5.56
C GLY A 439 30.97 -16.25 -6.00
N ARG A 440 31.94 -16.40 -5.08
CA ARG A 440 33.37 -16.20 -5.39
C ARG A 440 33.92 -17.19 -6.42
N LYS A 441 33.48 -18.45 -6.34
CA LYS A 441 33.89 -19.52 -7.28
C LYS A 441 33.54 -19.17 -8.72
N GLU A 442 32.38 -18.55 -8.93
CA GLU A 442 31.83 -18.22 -10.23
C GLU A 442 32.30 -16.84 -10.75
N LEU A 443 32.88 -15.99 -9.89
CA LEU A 443 33.22 -14.60 -10.21
C LEU A 443 34.72 -14.29 -10.06
N SER A 444 35.32 -14.57 -8.91
CA SER A 444 36.69 -14.17 -8.55
C SER A 444 37.72 -15.29 -8.74
N ASP A 445 37.30 -16.55 -8.60
CA ASP A 445 38.21 -17.70 -8.56
C ASP A 445 38.46 -18.34 -9.96
N ILE A 446 37.83 -17.80 -11.01
CA ILE A 446 38.03 -18.21 -12.42
C ILE A 446 38.82 -17.18 -13.23
N PRO A 447 39.48 -17.57 -14.35
CA PRO A 447 40.19 -16.63 -15.21
C PRO A 447 39.27 -15.55 -15.80
N ILE A 448 39.76 -14.30 -15.86
CA ILE A 448 39.04 -13.15 -16.46
C ILE A 448 38.60 -13.43 -17.91
N SER A 449 39.38 -14.18 -18.68
CA SER A 449 39.02 -14.61 -20.03
C SER A 449 37.86 -15.62 -20.06
N THR A 450 37.79 -16.53 -19.09
CA THR A 450 36.68 -17.49 -18.93
C THR A 450 35.40 -16.76 -18.53
N LEU A 451 35.48 -15.87 -17.54
CA LEU A 451 34.36 -15.03 -17.12
C LEU A 451 33.85 -14.14 -18.27
N ALA A 452 34.75 -13.48 -19.01
CA ALA A 452 34.38 -12.70 -20.19
C ALA A 452 33.71 -13.54 -21.29
N SER A 453 34.11 -14.82 -21.45
CA SER A 453 33.47 -15.73 -22.40
C SER A 453 32.06 -16.13 -21.97
N TYR A 454 31.82 -16.40 -20.69
CA TYR A 454 30.46 -16.66 -20.19
C TYR A 454 29.56 -15.43 -20.33
N LEU A 455 30.06 -14.23 -20.01
CA LEU A 455 29.33 -12.97 -20.21
C LEU A 455 28.95 -12.75 -21.68
N GLN A 456 29.85 -13.05 -22.63
CA GLN A 456 29.56 -13.01 -24.07
C GLN A 456 28.52 -14.04 -24.52
N ARG A 457 28.51 -15.23 -23.91
CA ARG A 457 27.60 -16.33 -24.26
C ARG A 457 26.20 -16.15 -23.70
N ILE A 458 26.06 -15.52 -22.52
CA ILE A 458 24.77 -15.23 -21.91
C ILE A 458 24.16 -13.91 -22.42
N MET A 459 24.97 -12.92 -22.81
CA MET A 459 24.47 -11.63 -23.36
C MET A 459 24.06 -11.73 -24.84
N VAL A 460 23.19 -12.69 -25.13
CA VAL A 460 22.60 -12.98 -26.45
C VAL A 460 21.11 -12.66 -26.45
N THR A 461 20.50 -12.63 -27.64
CA THR A 461 19.06 -12.39 -27.79
C THR A 461 18.52 -13.15 -29.00
N GLN A 462 17.26 -13.57 -28.89
CA GLN A 462 16.51 -14.31 -29.91
C GLN A 462 16.14 -13.42 -31.12
N ASP A 463 15.96 -12.11 -30.91
CA ASP A 463 15.77 -11.13 -31.98
C ASP A 463 17.13 -10.65 -32.52
N PRO A 464 17.50 -10.95 -33.79
CA PRO A 464 18.78 -10.51 -34.37
C PRO A 464 18.88 -8.99 -34.58
N THR A 465 17.81 -8.24 -34.36
CA THR A 465 17.77 -6.76 -34.33
C THR A 465 17.66 -6.18 -32.91
N GLY A 466 17.51 -7.05 -31.90
CA GLY A 466 17.21 -6.70 -30.52
C GLY A 466 18.41 -6.19 -29.71
N THR A 467 18.20 -6.11 -28.39
CA THR A 467 19.24 -5.78 -27.42
C THR A 467 19.07 -6.73 -26.23
N SER A 468 20.09 -7.54 -25.98
CA SER A 468 20.16 -8.37 -24.76
C SER A 468 20.40 -7.46 -23.56
N VAL A 469 19.67 -7.70 -22.48
CA VAL A 469 19.78 -6.94 -21.22
C VAL A 469 20.11 -7.90 -20.09
N MET A 470 21.08 -7.53 -19.25
CA MET A 470 21.36 -8.20 -17.99
C MET A 470 21.08 -7.26 -16.84
N VAL A 471 20.49 -7.77 -15.77
CA VAL A 471 20.29 -7.04 -14.51
C VAL A 471 21.11 -7.73 -13.41
N ILE A 472 21.86 -6.93 -12.66
CA ILE A 472 22.90 -7.39 -11.73
C ILE A 472 22.51 -6.91 -10.33
N GLY A 473 22.07 -7.84 -9.49
CA GLY A 473 21.68 -7.58 -8.11
C GLY A 473 22.79 -7.95 -7.11
N LEU A 474 23.32 -6.97 -6.36
CA LEU A 474 24.42 -7.17 -5.41
C LEU A 474 23.90 -7.38 -3.97
N GLN A 475 22.84 -8.17 -3.81
CA GLN A 475 22.14 -8.35 -2.52
C GLN A 475 22.59 -9.57 -1.70
N GLY A 476 23.57 -10.34 -2.19
CA GLY A 476 24.21 -11.42 -1.44
C GLY A 476 25.23 -10.94 -0.41
N GLY A 477 26.28 -11.72 -0.17
CA GLY A 477 27.41 -11.35 0.67
C GLY A 477 27.21 -11.62 2.17
N LEU A 478 27.72 -10.73 3.01
CA LEU A 478 27.84 -10.97 4.46
C LEU A 478 26.49 -11.11 5.17
N GLY A 479 25.49 -10.31 4.83
CA GLY A 479 24.15 -10.36 5.40
C GLY A 479 23.54 -11.77 5.31
N PRO A 480 23.24 -12.30 4.11
CA PRO A 480 22.62 -13.62 3.96
C PRO A 480 23.51 -14.76 4.47
N ARG A 481 24.84 -14.64 4.38
CA ARG A 481 25.81 -15.62 4.90
C ARG A 481 25.74 -15.76 6.43
N ASN A 482 25.67 -14.64 7.14
CA ASN A 482 25.79 -14.58 8.60
C ASN A 482 24.47 -14.86 9.34
N VAL A 483 23.36 -15.07 8.62
CA VAL A 483 22.07 -15.45 9.21
C VAL A 483 22.20 -16.74 10.03
N PRO A 484 21.80 -16.75 11.32
CA PRO A 484 21.81 -17.94 12.18
C PRO A 484 20.95 -19.07 11.61
N GLU A 485 21.37 -20.31 11.76
CA GLU A 485 20.74 -21.48 11.11
C GLU A 485 19.23 -21.60 11.37
N VAL A 486 18.79 -21.33 12.62
CA VAL A 486 17.37 -21.30 13.03
C VAL A 486 16.51 -20.27 12.29
N MET A 487 17.12 -19.23 11.70
CA MET A 487 16.43 -18.21 10.91
C MET A 487 16.36 -18.56 9.40
N ARG A 488 17.25 -19.42 8.88
CA ARG A 488 17.52 -19.56 7.43
C ARG A 488 16.37 -20.06 6.56
N GLY A 489 15.38 -20.72 7.17
CA GLY A 489 14.20 -21.21 6.45
C GLY A 489 14.52 -22.28 5.40
N ALA A 490 13.61 -22.39 4.43
CA ALA A 490 13.70 -23.30 3.29
C ALA A 490 14.39 -22.70 2.06
N LEU A 491 14.69 -21.39 2.08
CA LEU A 491 15.47 -20.66 1.08
C LEU A 491 16.66 -21.50 0.56
N ASN A 492 16.85 -21.57 -0.76
CA ASN A 492 17.94 -22.31 -1.39
C ASN A 492 19.29 -21.96 -0.69
N PRO A 493 20.00 -22.95 -0.09
CA PRO A 493 21.22 -22.72 0.69
C PRO A 493 22.35 -22.00 -0.06
N VAL A 494 22.33 -22.02 -1.40
CA VAL A 494 23.28 -21.30 -2.28
C VAL A 494 23.39 -19.81 -1.92
N TRP A 495 22.28 -19.18 -1.51
CA TRP A 495 22.23 -17.77 -1.06
C TRP A 495 23.21 -17.42 0.06
N ARG A 496 23.70 -18.40 0.83
CA ARG A 496 24.68 -18.19 1.92
C ARG A 496 26.12 -18.02 1.38
N SER A 497 26.35 -18.37 0.11
CA SER A 497 27.61 -18.19 -0.64
C SER A 497 27.52 -17.14 -1.76
N THR A 498 26.33 -16.86 -2.27
CA THR A 498 26.05 -15.85 -3.30
C THR A 498 26.56 -14.46 -2.93
N TYR A 499 27.03 -13.72 -3.94
CA TYR A 499 27.20 -12.27 -3.92
C TYR A 499 26.24 -11.60 -4.89
N ILE A 500 26.12 -12.15 -6.11
CA ILE A 500 25.32 -11.58 -7.19
C ILE A 500 24.14 -12.49 -7.51
N HIS A 501 22.93 -11.93 -7.59
CA HIS A 501 21.83 -12.48 -8.38
C HIS A 501 21.88 -11.83 -9.77
N MET A 502 22.02 -12.64 -10.82
CA MET A 502 22.20 -12.17 -12.18
C MET A 502 21.04 -12.65 -13.05
N MET A 503 20.32 -11.73 -13.68
CA MET A 503 19.23 -12.00 -14.62
C MET A 503 19.69 -11.73 -16.05
N SER A 504 19.27 -12.56 -17.01
CA SER A 504 19.42 -12.31 -18.44
C SER A 504 18.05 -12.25 -19.13
N TYR A 505 17.93 -11.31 -20.07
CA TYR A 505 16.75 -11.07 -20.89
C TYR A 505 17.15 -11.11 -22.37
N GLY A 506 17.23 -12.33 -22.92
CA GLY A 506 17.46 -12.55 -24.35
C GLY A 506 16.21 -12.96 -25.16
N ALA A 507 15.24 -13.61 -24.50
CA ALA A 507 14.08 -14.23 -25.16
C ALA A 507 13.07 -13.22 -25.74
N SER A 508 12.41 -13.60 -26.83
CA SER A 508 11.43 -12.77 -27.54
C SER A 508 10.03 -13.38 -27.48
N ILE A 509 9.03 -12.57 -27.13
CA ILE A 509 7.61 -12.97 -27.12
C ILE A 509 6.98 -12.59 -28.45
N ASP A 510 6.71 -13.58 -29.31
CA ASP A 510 6.01 -13.35 -30.57
C ASP A 510 4.52 -13.03 -30.32
N SER A 511 4.10 -11.82 -30.72
CA SER A 511 2.72 -11.36 -30.57
C SER A 511 1.78 -11.80 -31.69
N ASN A 512 2.26 -12.57 -32.67
CA ASN A 512 1.47 -13.09 -33.79
C ASN A 512 0.87 -14.49 -33.52
N VAL A 513 1.37 -15.22 -32.53
CA VAL A 513 0.88 -16.55 -32.10
C VAL A 513 0.07 -16.45 -30.80
N SER A 514 -0.48 -17.55 -30.28
CA SER A 514 -1.13 -17.51 -28.97
C SER A 514 -0.13 -17.25 -27.84
N PRO A 515 -0.56 -16.64 -26.71
CA PRO A 515 0.30 -16.44 -25.53
C PRO A 515 1.00 -17.71 -25.03
N GLN A 516 0.35 -18.86 -25.15
CA GLN A 516 0.92 -20.15 -24.75
C GLN A 516 2.03 -20.61 -25.71
N GLU A 517 1.83 -20.47 -27.03
CA GLU A 517 2.87 -20.76 -28.03
C GLU A 517 4.05 -19.80 -27.91
N ALA A 518 3.79 -18.51 -27.66
CA ALA A 518 4.82 -17.49 -27.44
C ALA A 518 5.65 -17.77 -26.18
N LEU A 519 4.99 -18.16 -25.08
CA LEU A 519 5.66 -18.58 -23.84
C LEU A 519 6.49 -19.86 -24.05
N ALA A 520 5.95 -20.87 -24.74
CA ALA A 520 6.65 -22.11 -25.02
C ALA A 520 7.89 -21.90 -25.92
N GLY A 521 7.77 -21.10 -26.99
CA GLY A 521 8.89 -20.78 -27.88
C GLY A 521 10.01 -19.95 -27.22
N ALA A 522 9.64 -19.04 -26.32
CA ALA A 522 10.60 -18.30 -25.51
C ALA A 522 11.28 -19.18 -24.45
N ALA A 523 10.52 -20.04 -23.75
CA ALA A 523 11.04 -21.00 -22.79
C ALA A 523 12.00 -22.02 -23.43
N GLN A 524 11.65 -22.56 -24.59
CA GLN A 524 12.51 -23.45 -25.36
C GLN A 524 13.84 -22.76 -25.74
N TRP A 525 13.78 -21.49 -26.18
CA TRP A 525 15.00 -20.75 -26.51
C TRP A 525 15.91 -20.52 -25.29
N LEU A 526 15.35 -20.24 -24.11
CA LEU A 526 16.13 -20.16 -22.87
C LEU A 526 16.84 -21.49 -22.56
N GLU A 527 16.11 -22.61 -22.62
CA GLU A 527 16.63 -23.95 -22.35
C GLU A 527 17.67 -24.45 -23.37
N GLU A 528 17.54 -24.06 -24.64
CA GLU A 528 18.51 -24.40 -25.68
C GLU A 528 19.73 -23.46 -25.71
N THR A 529 19.63 -22.24 -25.17
CA THR A 529 20.63 -21.17 -25.36
C THR A 529 21.28 -20.67 -24.07
N GLU A 530 20.50 -20.22 -23.09
CA GLU A 530 21.02 -19.52 -21.90
C GLU A 530 21.22 -20.46 -20.70
N GLU A 531 20.27 -21.36 -20.41
CA GLU A 531 20.39 -22.32 -19.31
C GLU A 531 21.62 -23.25 -19.42
N PRO A 532 22.03 -23.73 -20.62
CA PRO A 532 23.27 -24.51 -20.76
C PRO A 532 24.51 -23.71 -20.36
N VAL A 533 24.53 -22.39 -20.60
CA VAL A 533 25.63 -21.51 -20.20
C VAL A 533 25.65 -21.34 -18.67
N TRP A 534 24.50 -21.18 -18.03
CA TRP A 534 24.42 -21.13 -16.56
C TRP A 534 24.83 -22.45 -15.89
N ARG A 535 24.43 -23.60 -16.47
CA ARG A 535 24.76 -24.93 -15.96
C ARG A 535 26.24 -25.28 -16.17
N GLU A 536 26.91 -24.69 -17.17
CA GLU A 536 28.37 -24.78 -17.36
C GLU A 536 29.17 -23.83 -16.45
N TRP A 537 28.70 -22.58 -16.28
CA TRP A 537 29.37 -21.54 -15.49
C TRP A 537 29.23 -21.78 -13.97
N ALA A 538 28.04 -22.11 -13.49
CA ALA A 538 27.71 -22.23 -12.07
C ALA A 538 27.08 -23.59 -11.71
N PRO A 539 27.76 -24.74 -11.98
CA PRO A 539 27.24 -26.07 -11.69
C PRO A 539 27.05 -26.30 -10.19
N GLY A 540 25.85 -26.71 -9.78
CA GLY A 540 25.49 -26.88 -8.37
C GLY A 540 25.28 -25.56 -7.60
N SER A 541 25.02 -24.47 -8.32
CA SER A 541 24.46 -23.23 -7.76
C SER A 541 22.92 -23.29 -7.75
N GLY A 542 22.23 -22.18 -8.03
CA GLY A 542 20.78 -22.12 -8.17
C GLY A 542 20.29 -20.80 -8.75
N ALA A 543 18.98 -20.65 -8.89
CA ALA A 543 18.29 -19.47 -9.44
C ALA A 543 17.33 -18.85 -8.41
N TYR A 544 16.87 -17.62 -8.65
CA TYR A 544 15.89 -16.96 -7.77
C TYR A 544 14.47 -17.13 -8.30
N MET A 545 13.65 -17.91 -7.60
CA MET A 545 12.31 -18.34 -8.04
C MET A 545 11.30 -17.23 -8.35
N ASN A 546 11.55 -15.99 -7.95
CA ASN A 546 10.67 -14.84 -8.23
C ASN A 546 11.08 -14.07 -9.50
N GLU A 547 12.32 -14.24 -9.96
CA GLU A 547 12.97 -13.46 -11.01
C GLU A 547 13.95 -14.42 -11.75
N GLY A 548 13.39 -15.42 -12.41
CA GLY A 548 14.10 -16.54 -13.02
C GLY A 548 13.14 -17.41 -13.84
N ASN A 549 13.69 -18.28 -14.69
CA ASN A 549 12.94 -18.96 -15.75
C ASN A 549 11.77 -19.79 -15.21
N ALA A 550 10.54 -19.35 -15.51
CA ALA A 550 9.31 -20.00 -15.05
C ALA A 550 9.11 -21.43 -15.61
N PHE A 551 9.90 -21.83 -16.62
CA PHE A 551 9.80 -23.10 -17.33
C PHE A 551 11.12 -23.91 -17.29
N ASP A 552 12.04 -23.58 -16.36
CA ASP A 552 13.29 -24.31 -16.15
C ASP A 552 13.02 -25.80 -15.84
N SER A 553 13.53 -26.69 -16.68
CA SER A 553 13.45 -28.13 -16.53
C SER A 553 14.16 -28.66 -15.27
N MET A 554 15.04 -27.85 -14.67
CA MET A 554 15.76 -28.14 -13.43
C MET A 554 15.24 -27.35 -12.21
N PHE A 555 14.06 -26.71 -12.28
CA PHE A 555 13.58 -25.77 -11.26
C PHE A 555 13.60 -26.34 -9.82
N LYS A 556 13.43 -27.66 -9.66
CA LYS A 556 13.50 -28.33 -8.36
C LYS A 556 14.88 -28.21 -7.70
N GLU A 557 15.95 -28.33 -8.48
CA GLU A 557 17.33 -28.09 -8.02
C GLU A 557 17.61 -26.59 -7.94
N ASP A 558 17.31 -25.83 -9.00
CA ASP A 558 17.73 -24.43 -9.09
C ASP A 558 16.96 -23.50 -8.13
N PHE A 559 15.64 -23.64 -7.96
CA PHE A 559 14.86 -22.78 -7.05
C PHE A 559 14.89 -23.23 -5.58
N TYR A 560 15.01 -24.54 -5.32
CA TYR A 560 14.80 -25.12 -3.99
C TYR A 560 15.96 -25.99 -3.49
N GLY A 561 16.71 -26.62 -4.40
CA GLY A 561 17.82 -27.51 -4.07
C GLY A 561 17.43 -28.61 -3.09
N ALA A 562 18.29 -28.87 -2.12
CA ALA A 562 18.09 -29.88 -1.08
C ALA A 562 16.85 -29.64 -0.16
N SER A 563 16.15 -28.51 -0.28
CA SER A 563 14.89 -28.28 0.44
C SER A 563 13.67 -28.96 -0.18
N TYR A 564 13.71 -29.36 -1.46
CA TYR A 564 12.50 -29.66 -2.25
C TYR A 564 11.61 -30.76 -1.66
N ASP A 565 12.15 -31.95 -1.37
CA ASP A 565 11.35 -33.09 -0.90
C ASP A 565 10.65 -32.78 0.43
N ARG A 566 11.35 -32.10 1.35
CA ARG A 566 10.77 -31.65 2.64
C ARG A 566 9.69 -30.59 2.43
N LEU A 567 9.82 -29.72 1.42
CA LEU A 567 8.75 -28.79 1.06
C LEU A 567 7.53 -29.51 0.50
N VAL A 568 7.70 -30.58 -0.28
CA VAL A 568 6.59 -31.41 -0.76
C VAL A 568 5.86 -32.11 0.40
N GLU A 569 6.58 -32.62 1.40
CA GLU A 569 5.98 -33.16 2.63
C GLU A 569 5.13 -32.10 3.37
N ILE A 570 5.67 -30.88 3.52
CA ILE A 570 4.98 -29.77 4.21
C ILE A 570 3.79 -29.26 3.39
N LYS A 571 3.89 -29.21 2.05
CA LYS A 571 2.76 -28.88 1.18
C LYS A 571 1.62 -29.88 1.37
N ARG A 572 1.89 -31.18 1.28
CA ARG A 572 0.88 -32.23 1.48
C ARG A 572 0.23 -32.22 2.88
N LYS A 573 0.92 -31.68 3.89
CA LYS A 573 0.36 -31.48 5.23
C LYS A 573 -0.64 -30.31 5.30
N TYR A 574 -0.34 -29.19 4.64
CA TYR A 574 -1.11 -27.94 4.76
C TYR A 574 -2.06 -27.67 3.58
N ASP A 575 -1.87 -28.37 2.47
CA ASP A 575 -2.75 -28.43 1.30
C ASP A 575 -2.91 -29.89 0.79
N PRO A 576 -3.65 -30.75 1.52
CA PRO A 576 -3.85 -32.15 1.15
C PRO A 576 -4.83 -32.37 -0.02
N THR A 577 -5.52 -31.32 -0.48
CA THR A 577 -6.34 -31.34 -1.71
C THR A 577 -5.57 -30.86 -2.94
N GLU A 578 -4.32 -30.45 -2.75
CA GLU A 578 -3.45 -29.82 -3.76
C GLU A 578 -4.22 -28.73 -4.53
N SER A 579 -4.98 -27.90 -3.80
CA SER A 579 -5.81 -26.82 -4.34
C SER A 579 -5.02 -25.56 -4.66
N LEU A 580 -3.82 -25.41 -4.08
CA LEU A 580 -2.87 -24.35 -4.35
C LEU A 580 -1.86 -24.78 -5.42
N PHE A 581 -2.06 -24.28 -6.66
CA PHE A 581 -1.14 -24.48 -7.76
C PHE A 581 -0.46 -23.18 -8.18
N VAL A 582 0.86 -23.24 -8.36
CA VAL A 582 1.68 -22.22 -9.03
C VAL A 582 2.73 -22.89 -9.92
N LEU A 583 3.03 -22.28 -11.07
CA LEU A 583 4.01 -22.77 -12.04
C LEU A 583 5.43 -22.84 -11.44
N SER A 584 6.18 -23.91 -11.79
CA SER A 584 7.51 -24.25 -11.28
C SER A 584 7.62 -24.15 -9.76
N GLY A 585 6.63 -24.77 -9.11
CA GLY A 585 6.38 -24.76 -7.69
C GLY A 585 6.64 -26.11 -7.01
N VAL A 586 6.55 -26.10 -5.69
CA VAL A 586 6.61 -27.31 -4.87
C VAL A 586 5.43 -28.22 -5.21
N GLY A 587 5.73 -29.43 -5.69
CA GLY A 587 4.78 -30.40 -6.19
C GLY A 587 4.11 -30.06 -7.53
N SER A 588 4.51 -28.99 -8.23
CA SER A 588 3.88 -28.63 -9.52
C SER A 588 4.26 -29.60 -10.65
N ASP A 589 5.29 -30.44 -10.47
CA ASP A 589 5.73 -31.45 -11.43
C ASP A 589 4.84 -32.71 -11.46
N ALA A 590 3.83 -32.78 -10.58
CA ALA A 590 2.76 -33.78 -10.64
C ALA A 590 1.57 -33.36 -11.53
N TRP A 591 1.61 -32.15 -12.11
CA TRP A 591 0.51 -31.47 -12.79
C TRP A 591 0.98 -30.85 -14.12
N ASP A 592 0.32 -31.17 -15.25
CA ASP A 592 0.56 -30.45 -16.51
C ASP A 592 0.03 -28.99 -16.42
N TYR A 593 0.77 -27.98 -16.89
CA TYR A 593 0.32 -26.58 -16.84
C TYR A 593 -0.30 -26.10 -18.17
N ASP A 594 -1.53 -25.59 -18.11
CA ASP A 594 -2.19 -24.92 -19.24
C ASP A 594 -2.75 -23.53 -18.84
N LEU A 595 -2.53 -22.55 -19.74
CA LEU A 595 -3.05 -21.18 -19.67
C LEU A 595 -4.53 -21.08 -20.09
N ASN A 596 -5.01 -22.01 -20.90
CA ASN A 596 -6.35 -21.95 -21.50
C ASN A 596 -7.41 -22.68 -20.67
N SER A 597 -7.18 -23.96 -20.34
CA SER A 597 -8.20 -24.86 -19.80
C SER A 597 -8.24 -25.00 -18.28
N ALA A 598 -7.25 -24.47 -17.55
CA ALA A 598 -6.99 -24.82 -16.15
C ALA A 598 -6.90 -26.34 -15.87
N ALA A 599 -6.62 -27.14 -16.89
CA ALA A 599 -6.27 -28.55 -16.76
C ALA A 599 -4.85 -28.69 -16.20
N ASP A 600 -4.66 -28.18 -14.98
CA ASP A 600 -3.74 -28.80 -14.04
C ASP A 600 -4.17 -30.27 -13.98
N LEU A 601 -3.41 -31.16 -14.62
CA LEU A 601 -3.78 -32.56 -14.81
C LEU A 601 -2.91 -33.47 -13.95
N HIS A 602 -3.49 -34.07 -12.91
CA HIS A 602 -2.72 -34.87 -11.95
C HIS A 602 -2.41 -36.28 -12.45
N LEU A 603 -1.13 -36.65 -12.42
CA LEU A 603 -0.64 -37.94 -12.91
C LEU A 603 -0.62 -38.99 -11.77
N VAL A 604 -1.81 -39.53 -11.44
CA VAL A 604 -2.01 -40.48 -10.32
C VAL A 604 -1.29 -41.81 -10.54
N VAL A 605 -0.05 -41.92 -10.08
CA VAL A 605 0.67 -43.19 -9.92
C VAL A 605 0.22 -43.85 -8.61
N LEU A 606 -0.68 -44.83 -8.71
CA LEU A 606 -1.14 -45.63 -7.57
C LEU A 606 0.03 -46.43 -6.97
N ASN A 607 0.58 -45.93 -5.86
CA ASN A 607 1.69 -46.57 -5.16
C ASN A 607 1.25 -47.85 -4.42
N GLN A 608 2.14 -48.83 -4.32
CA GLN A 608 1.80 -50.17 -3.84
C GLN A 608 1.53 -50.22 -2.33
N SER A 609 0.58 -51.06 -1.91
CA SER A 609 0.17 -51.24 -0.52
C SER A 609 1.21 -52.00 0.31
N LEU A 610 1.32 -51.65 1.59
CA LEU A 610 2.24 -52.30 2.52
C LEU A 610 1.88 -53.77 2.78
N ALA A 611 2.89 -54.64 2.75
CA ALA A 611 2.89 -55.92 3.46
C ALA A 611 4.28 -56.16 4.07
N CYS A 612 4.33 -56.55 5.35
CA CYS A 612 5.59 -56.70 6.09
C CYS A 612 6.16 -58.13 6.04
N ALA A 613 7.50 -58.18 5.92
CA ALA A 613 8.40 -59.21 6.45
C ALA A 613 8.55 -60.59 5.75
N VAL A 614 9.64 -61.25 6.15
CA VAL A 614 10.04 -62.67 5.96
C VAL A 614 10.83 -63.03 4.68
N HIS A 615 12.16 -62.93 4.82
CA HIS A 615 13.22 -63.83 4.29
C HIS A 615 13.43 -64.04 2.77
N SER A 616 14.70 -64.28 2.43
CA SER A 616 15.21 -64.75 1.13
C SER A 616 15.48 -66.28 1.18
N PRO A 617 16.18 -66.95 0.23
CA PRO A 617 16.64 -66.55 -1.12
C PRO A 617 16.40 -67.60 -2.24
N THR A 618 16.48 -67.20 -3.52
CA THR A 618 16.98 -67.98 -4.71
C THR A 618 17.00 -67.05 -5.93
N SER A 619 18.04 -66.95 -6.77
CA SER A 619 18.44 -67.85 -7.89
C SER A 619 17.44 -67.85 -9.08
N CYS A 620 17.82 -67.71 -10.35
CA CYS A 620 19.16 -67.58 -10.98
C CYS A 620 19.07 -67.11 -12.46
N PHE A 621 19.99 -66.21 -12.91
CA PHE A 621 20.62 -66.14 -14.27
C PHE A 621 19.68 -65.94 -15.52
N ILE A 622 20.10 -65.48 -16.71
CA ILE A 622 21.41 -65.42 -17.41
C ILE A 622 21.64 -64.04 -18.09
N ALA A 623 22.91 -63.57 -18.05
CA ALA A 623 23.73 -62.71 -18.97
C ALA A 623 23.05 -61.80 -20.03
N ILE A 624 23.60 -60.63 -20.40
CA ILE A 624 24.99 -60.29 -20.82
C ILE A 624 25.38 -58.93 -20.19
N SER A 625 26.46 -58.67 -19.43
CA SER A 625 27.91 -59.02 -19.47
C SER A 625 28.75 -58.17 -20.45
N CYS A 626 29.85 -57.49 -20.10
CA CYS A 626 30.53 -57.06 -18.85
C CYS A 626 31.34 -55.77 -19.22
N VAL A 627 32.32 -55.17 -18.52
CA VAL A 627 33.25 -55.51 -17.40
C VAL A 627 33.71 -54.18 -16.72
N TRP A 628 34.43 -54.25 -15.60
CA TRP A 628 35.17 -53.16 -14.91
C TRP A 628 34.34 -52.14 -14.09
N SER A 629 34.91 -51.39 -13.11
CA SER A 629 35.72 -51.84 -11.96
C SER A 629 35.84 -50.77 -10.85
N VAL A 630 35.61 -51.17 -9.59
CA VAL A 630 35.92 -50.47 -8.32
C VAL A 630 37.45 -50.26 -8.13
N PRO A 631 37.96 -49.28 -7.31
CA PRO A 631 37.81 -49.18 -5.82
C PRO A 631 37.68 -47.72 -5.27
N ARG A 632 37.58 -47.33 -3.97
CA ARG A 632 37.28 -47.92 -2.62
C ARG A 632 36.87 -46.72 -1.71
N VAL A 633 35.80 -46.74 -0.92
CA VAL A 633 35.67 -47.26 0.48
C VAL A 633 36.66 -46.68 1.52
N VAL A 634 36.15 -45.83 2.45
CA VAL A 634 36.51 -45.81 3.89
C VAL A 634 35.27 -45.49 4.76
N SER A 635 34.81 -46.51 5.48
CA SER A 635 33.97 -46.61 6.70
C SER A 635 33.27 -45.40 7.38
N VAL A 636 31.95 -45.57 7.56
CA VAL A 636 31.13 -45.15 8.74
C VAL A 636 31.62 -45.89 10.01
N PRO A 637 31.44 -45.39 11.27
CA PRO A 637 30.28 -45.84 12.09
C PRO A 637 29.73 -44.87 13.17
N SER A 638 28.42 -44.62 13.08
CA SER A 638 27.37 -44.59 14.13
C SER A 638 27.66 -44.57 15.66
N PHE A 639 26.87 -43.76 16.39
CA PHE A 639 26.08 -44.07 17.62
C PHE A 639 24.91 -43.04 17.64
N LEU A 640 23.61 -43.28 17.86
CA LEU A 640 22.76 -44.30 18.53
C LEU A 640 22.91 -44.38 20.08
N PRO A 641 21.81 -44.57 20.85
CA PRO A 641 20.48 -43.93 20.77
C PRO A 641 19.93 -43.62 22.21
N ALA A 642 18.67 -43.97 22.49
CA ALA A 642 17.92 -43.94 23.78
C ALA A 642 17.36 -42.55 24.18
N THR A 643 16.03 -42.30 24.27
CA THR A 643 14.91 -42.91 25.05
C THR A 643 15.05 -42.67 26.57
N SER A 644 13.98 -42.40 27.34
CA SER A 644 12.59 -42.89 27.19
C SER A 644 11.51 -42.08 27.92
N LEU A 645 10.27 -42.12 27.38
CA LEU A 645 8.96 -42.29 28.06
C LEU A 645 8.68 -41.62 29.43
N PHE A 646 7.58 -40.86 29.49
CA PHE A 646 6.49 -41.12 30.47
C PHE A 646 5.12 -40.60 29.98
N MET A 647 4.06 -41.36 30.27
CA MET A 647 2.63 -41.16 29.96
C MET A 647 1.83 -42.23 30.75
N PRO A 648 0.48 -42.23 30.82
CA PRO A 648 -0.48 -41.11 30.76
C PRO A 648 -1.62 -41.20 31.83
N THR A 649 -2.34 -40.10 32.08
CA THR A 649 -3.75 -40.09 32.59
C THR A 649 -4.35 -38.72 32.21
N VAL A 650 -5.38 -38.55 31.37
CA VAL A 650 -6.72 -39.19 31.23
C VAL A 650 -7.70 -38.77 32.33
N VAL A 651 -8.40 -37.63 32.10
CA VAL A 651 -9.72 -37.30 32.67
C VAL A 651 -10.53 -36.51 31.62
N THR A 652 -11.71 -37.01 31.27
CA THR A 652 -12.79 -36.42 30.45
C THR A 652 -14.12 -37.09 30.85
N PRO A 653 -15.33 -36.67 30.42
CA PRO A 653 -15.71 -35.57 29.52
C PRO A 653 -16.82 -34.64 30.11
N GLU A 654 -17.56 -33.94 29.23
CA GLU A 654 -18.87 -33.28 29.42
C GLU A 654 -18.95 -31.95 30.21
N SER A 655 -19.86 -31.01 29.87
CA SER A 655 -20.50 -30.69 28.57
C SER A 655 -21.21 -29.31 28.66
N LEU A 656 -21.21 -28.50 27.59
CA LEU A 656 -22.36 -27.70 27.09
C LEU A 656 -22.00 -26.87 25.84
N ILE A 657 -23.04 -26.37 25.16
CA ILE A 657 -23.02 -25.82 23.79
C ILE A 657 -23.50 -24.35 23.82
N VAL A 658 -23.31 -23.62 22.71
CA VAL A 658 -24.09 -22.45 22.18
C VAL A 658 -23.27 -21.15 21.96
N SER A 659 -22.74 -21.04 20.74
CA SER A 659 -22.79 -19.92 19.76
C SER A 659 -22.60 -18.43 20.11
N ALA A 660 -22.38 -17.67 19.03
CA ALA A 660 -22.47 -16.21 18.86
C ALA A 660 -21.25 -15.39 19.33
N GLY A 661 -20.58 -14.74 18.38
CA GLY A 661 -19.49 -13.80 18.62
C GLY A 661 -19.96 -12.34 18.71
N SER A 662 -19.02 -11.41 18.88
CA SER A 662 -19.26 -9.97 18.68
C SER A 662 -17.97 -9.24 18.33
N VAL A 663 -17.99 -8.47 17.24
CA VAL A 663 -16.89 -7.58 16.85
C VAL A 663 -16.73 -6.50 17.92
N THR A 664 -15.51 -6.27 18.38
CA THR A 664 -15.23 -5.30 19.46
C THR A 664 -14.31 -4.18 18.97
N PRO A 665 -14.78 -2.92 18.93
CA PRO A 665 -13.90 -1.77 18.80
C PRO A 665 -13.07 -1.60 20.09
N VAL A 666 -11.83 -2.10 20.09
CA VAL A 666 -10.95 -2.03 21.26
C VAL A 666 -10.20 -0.70 21.27
N VAL A 667 -10.58 0.21 22.17
CA VAL A 667 -9.70 1.32 22.57
C VAL A 667 -8.56 0.74 23.41
N VAL A 668 -7.35 0.70 22.85
CA VAL A 668 -6.17 0.17 23.52
C VAL A 668 -5.69 1.14 24.60
N VAL A 669 -5.89 0.78 25.86
CA VAL A 669 -5.21 1.41 27.01
C VAL A 669 -4.11 0.46 27.47
N SER A 670 -2.84 0.71 27.10
CA SER A 670 -1.70 -0.17 27.40
C SER A 670 -1.30 -0.19 28.91
N PRO A 671 -0.89 -1.33 29.51
CA PRO A 671 -0.58 -1.43 30.94
C PRO A 671 0.93 -1.38 31.26
N ARG A 672 1.52 -0.17 31.28
CA ARG A 672 2.62 0.30 32.17
C ARG A 672 3.30 1.54 31.57
N ALA A 673 2.90 2.72 32.04
CA ALA A 673 3.77 3.90 31.93
C ALA A 673 4.75 3.85 33.11
N THR A 674 6.04 3.69 32.84
CA THR A 674 7.12 3.95 33.81
C THR A 674 7.86 5.23 33.39
N SER A 675 7.44 6.35 33.98
CA SER A 675 8.21 7.60 34.09
C SER A 675 8.76 8.26 32.80
N SER A 676 7.94 8.33 31.74
CA SER A 676 8.05 9.40 30.72
C SER A 676 6.74 9.53 29.95
N PHE A 677 6.07 10.69 30.07
CA PHE A 677 4.89 11.03 29.27
C PHE A 677 5.32 11.87 28.06
N ILE A 678 4.92 11.45 26.86
CA ILE A 678 5.09 12.22 25.63
C ILE A 678 3.71 12.80 25.26
N PRO A 679 3.57 14.10 24.99
CA PRO A 679 2.28 14.71 24.62
C PRO A 679 1.81 14.25 23.23
N ILE A 680 0.51 14.31 22.99
CA ILE A 680 -0.09 14.02 21.68
C ILE A 680 -0.29 15.36 20.94
N PRO A 681 0.50 15.69 19.91
CA PRO A 681 0.32 16.92 19.16
C PRO A 681 -0.92 16.83 18.26
N VAL A 682 -1.80 17.83 18.36
CA VAL A 682 -2.93 18.01 17.42
C VAL A 682 -2.54 19.09 16.41
N GLN A 683 -2.20 18.65 15.19
CA GLN A 683 -2.01 19.49 14.01
C GLN A 683 -3.05 19.07 12.97
N ALA A 684 -4.23 19.69 13.01
CA ALA A 684 -5.36 19.40 12.14
C ALA A 684 -5.71 20.65 11.31
N PRO A 685 -5.73 20.57 9.96
CA PRO A 685 -6.11 21.69 9.11
C PRO A 685 -7.62 21.94 9.15
N PHE A 686 -8.06 23.19 8.93
CA PHE A 686 -9.49 23.54 8.93
C PHE A 686 -10.22 23.28 7.61
N SER A 687 -10.18 22.02 7.18
CA SER A 687 -11.13 21.42 6.25
C SER A 687 -12.17 20.60 7.02
N THR A 688 -13.29 21.24 7.41
CA THR A 688 -14.61 20.63 7.72
C THR A 688 -14.63 19.22 8.35
N MET A 689 -13.76 18.95 9.33
CA MET A 689 -13.77 17.69 10.09
C MET A 689 -15.04 17.65 10.95
N SER A 690 -16.11 17.02 10.43
CA SER A 690 -17.41 17.07 11.08
C SER A 690 -17.38 16.57 12.52
N TRP A 691 -18.08 17.33 13.35
CA TRP A 691 -18.00 17.30 14.81
C TRP A 691 -18.84 16.15 15.40
N ASP A 692 -19.60 15.50 14.53
CA ASP A 692 -20.79 14.72 14.86
C ASP A 692 -20.83 13.39 14.08
N ARG A 693 -19.65 12.90 13.67
CA ARG A 693 -19.42 11.53 13.18
C ARG A 693 -20.00 10.47 14.11
N TRP A 694 -20.23 10.80 15.39
CA TRP A 694 -20.88 9.95 16.36
C TRP A 694 -22.39 9.74 16.11
N LEU A 695 -23.10 10.68 15.47
CA LEU A 695 -24.51 10.49 15.06
C LEU A 695 -24.61 9.45 13.95
N LEU A 696 -23.68 9.49 13.00
CA LEU A 696 -23.51 8.44 12.00
C LEU A 696 -23.19 7.09 12.67
N VAL A 697 -22.26 7.04 13.63
CA VAL A 697 -21.94 5.80 14.37
C VAL A 697 -23.15 5.27 15.15
N ALA A 698 -23.90 6.12 15.86
CA ALA A 698 -25.08 5.72 16.62
C ALA A 698 -26.20 5.17 15.70
N ALA A 699 -26.46 5.85 14.58
CA ALA A 699 -27.42 5.39 13.57
C ALA A 699 -26.98 4.06 12.94
N ARG A 700 -25.71 3.94 12.50
CA ARG A 700 -25.18 2.71 11.87
C ARG A 700 -25.10 1.53 12.84
N LEU A 701 -24.79 1.75 14.12
CA LEU A 701 -24.83 0.69 15.13
C LEU A 701 -26.26 0.23 15.43
N ALA A 702 -27.24 1.15 15.43
CA ALA A 702 -28.64 0.80 15.59
C ALA A 702 -29.22 0.05 14.37
N ASP A 703 -28.77 0.39 13.15
CA ASP A 703 -29.07 -0.36 11.92
C ASP A 703 -28.48 -1.78 11.95
N ALA A 704 -27.22 -1.91 12.39
CA ALA A 704 -26.45 -3.14 12.28
C ALA A 704 -26.87 -4.25 13.27
N ASP A 705 -27.39 -3.88 14.44
CA ASP A 705 -28.00 -4.82 15.38
C ASP A 705 -29.24 -4.20 16.05
N PRO A 706 -30.47 -4.61 15.66
CA PRO A 706 -31.71 -4.23 16.33
C PRO A 706 -31.79 -4.56 17.83
N ASN A 707 -30.92 -5.44 18.34
CA ASN A 707 -30.80 -5.77 19.77
C ASN A 707 -29.84 -4.83 20.53
N LEU A 708 -28.99 -4.09 19.82
CA LEU A 708 -28.01 -3.16 20.40
C LEU A 708 -28.69 -1.85 20.80
N SER A 709 -29.10 -1.75 22.06
CA SER A 709 -29.62 -0.49 22.60
C SER A 709 -28.51 0.55 22.77
N ALA A 710 -28.66 1.69 22.10
CA ALA A 710 -27.77 2.84 22.13
C ALA A 710 -28.45 4.05 22.77
N LEU A 711 -27.70 4.86 23.51
CA LEU A 711 -28.14 6.17 23.99
C LEU A 711 -27.21 7.28 23.51
N VAL A 712 -27.79 8.24 22.81
CA VAL A 712 -27.22 9.55 22.50
C VAL A 712 -27.46 10.51 23.67
N ILE A 713 -26.45 11.28 24.05
CA ILE A 713 -26.53 12.35 25.06
C ILE A 713 -25.96 13.63 24.43
N GLU A 714 -26.84 14.55 24.01
CA GLU A 714 -26.47 15.81 23.37
C GLU A 714 -26.66 17.00 24.33
N CYS A 715 -25.71 17.93 24.30
CA CYS A 715 -25.66 19.14 25.11
C CYS A 715 -26.62 20.24 24.64
N GLY A 716 -26.78 20.41 23.33
CA GLY A 716 -27.66 21.38 22.68
C GLY A 716 -29.15 20.95 22.64
N PRO A 717 -30.03 21.80 22.09
CA PRO A 717 -31.41 21.41 21.75
C PRO A 717 -31.43 20.47 20.52
N ASP A 718 -32.59 19.88 20.25
CA ASP A 718 -32.83 19.18 18.97
C ASP A 718 -32.96 20.18 17.81
N SER A 719 -32.57 19.78 16.59
CA SER A 719 -32.56 20.64 15.40
C SER A 719 -33.78 20.46 14.48
N VAL A 720 -34.68 19.50 14.77
CA VAL A 720 -35.86 19.20 13.93
C VAL A 720 -36.69 20.45 13.66
N GLY A 721 -36.66 20.94 12.42
CA GLY A 721 -37.53 22.01 11.94
C GLY A 721 -37.22 23.41 12.47
N ASP A 722 -36.03 23.64 13.05
CA ASP A 722 -35.57 25.00 13.37
C ASP A 722 -35.21 25.77 12.08
N PRO A 723 -35.92 26.83 11.69
CA PRO A 723 -35.62 27.61 10.48
C PRO A 723 -34.24 28.28 10.50
N ALA A 724 -33.62 28.48 11.67
CA ALA A 724 -32.26 28.98 11.76
C ALA A 724 -31.24 27.93 11.29
N VAL A 725 -31.54 26.64 11.46
CA VAL A 725 -30.70 25.53 10.98
C VAL A 725 -31.09 25.16 9.54
N ASP A 726 -32.38 24.97 9.26
CA ASP A 726 -32.93 24.46 8.00
C ASP A 726 -32.53 25.30 6.78
N TYR A 727 -32.44 26.63 6.92
CA TYR A 727 -32.12 27.55 5.82
C TYR A 727 -30.64 27.96 5.81
N PRO A 728 -29.89 27.69 4.71
CA PRO A 728 -28.45 27.95 4.63
C PRO A 728 -28.01 29.36 5.04
N ALA A 729 -28.68 30.43 4.58
CA ALA A 729 -28.28 31.82 4.87
C ALA A 729 -28.36 32.20 6.37
N SER A 730 -29.15 31.47 7.15
CA SER A 730 -29.27 31.68 8.59
C SER A 730 -28.02 31.25 9.37
N PHE A 731 -27.07 30.53 8.75
CA PHE A 731 -25.96 29.85 9.45
C PHE A 731 -25.11 30.73 10.37
N LEU A 732 -24.89 31.98 9.98
CA LEU A 732 -24.01 32.89 10.71
C LEU A 732 -24.73 33.52 11.92
N SER A 733 -26.05 33.33 12.08
CA SER A 733 -26.83 33.75 13.27
C SER A 733 -26.47 32.95 14.52
N HIS A 734 -26.01 31.71 14.30
CA HIS A 734 -25.47 30.83 15.33
C HIS A 734 -24.19 31.38 15.98
N LEU A 735 -23.61 32.44 15.40
CA LEU A 735 -22.33 33.01 15.79
C LEU A 735 -22.51 34.38 16.48
N LEU A 736 -23.76 34.81 16.70
CA LEU A 736 -24.11 35.99 17.49
C LEU A 736 -24.01 35.70 19.01
N PRO A 737 -23.66 36.70 19.85
CA PRO A 737 -23.63 36.52 21.30
C PRO A 737 -24.98 36.05 21.86
N GLY A 738 -24.96 34.92 22.59
CA GLY A 738 -26.16 34.33 23.20
C GLY A 738 -26.94 33.36 22.31
N ALA A 739 -26.46 33.04 21.10
CA ALA A 739 -27.01 31.95 20.29
C ALA A 739 -27.04 30.62 21.06
N LYS A 740 -28.13 29.86 20.93
CA LYS A 740 -28.31 28.57 21.63
C LYS A 740 -27.66 27.37 20.92
N THR A 741 -27.26 27.55 19.66
CA THR A 741 -26.76 26.51 18.74
C THR A 741 -25.23 26.39 18.73
N THR A 742 -24.51 27.22 19.49
CA THR A 742 -23.05 27.15 19.62
C THR A 742 -22.59 27.24 21.08
N LEU A 743 -21.37 26.78 21.33
CA LEU A 743 -20.65 27.01 22.58
C LEU A 743 -19.44 27.91 22.28
N THR A 744 -19.36 29.06 22.94
CA THR A 744 -18.26 30.04 22.76
C THR A 744 -17.25 29.90 23.88
N TYR A 745 -16.03 29.50 23.52
CA TYR A 745 -14.90 29.34 24.43
C TYR A 745 -14.07 30.62 24.44
N LYS A 746 -13.73 31.14 25.62
CA LYS A 746 -12.92 32.35 25.79
C LYS A 746 -11.48 32.01 26.10
N SER A 747 -10.56 32.39 25.21
CA SER A 747 -9.12 32.27 25.39
C SER A 747 -8.61 33.28 26.40
N LYS A 748 -7.55 32.94 27.14
CA LYS A 748 -6.66 33.93 27.75
C LYS A 748 -6.23 35.01 26.74
N LYS A 749 -5.88 36.19 27.25
CA LYS A 749 -5.21 37.24 26.47
C LYS A 749 -3.95 36.70 25.79
N LEU A 750 -3.69 37.15 24.57
CA LEU A 750 -2.53 36.76 23.76
C LEU A 750 -1.74 38.01 23.37
N GLU A 751 -0.45 38.06 23.70
CA GLU A 751 0.48 39.12 23.31
C GLU A 751 0.57 39.24 21.78
N SER A 752 0.68 38.09 21.09
CA SER A 752 0.62 37.92 19.63
C SER A 752 -0.67 38.39 18.95
N MET A 753 -1.65 38.86 19.74
CA MET A 753 -2.96 39.35 19.29
C MET A 753 -3.24 40.76 19.83
N ALA A 754 -2.19 41.50 20.22
CA ALA A 754 -2.28 42.80 20.91
C ALA A 754 -3.08 42.74 22.23
N ASP A 755 -2.76 41.78 23.09
CA ASP A 755 -3.37 41.57 24.42
C ASP A 755 -4.89 41.32 24.42
N ARG A 756 -5.46 40.84 23.31
CA ARG A 756 -6.91 40.61 23.17
C ARG A 756 -7.35 39.25 23.71
N GLU A 757 -8.54 39.22 24.30
CA GLU A 757 -9.25 38.00 24.70
C GLU A 757 -9.97 37.42 23.47
N VAL A 758 -9.63 36.20 23.04
CA VAL A 758 -10.16 35.61 21.79
C VAL A 758 -11.35 34.69 22.08
N ALA A 759 -12.48 34.92 21.40
CA ALA A 759 -13.61 34.00 21.39
C ALA A 759 -13.45 32.93 20.29
N VAL A 760 -13.74 31.66 20.60
CA VAL A 760 -13.74 30.55 19.63
C VAL A 760 -15.09 29.81 19.72
N PRO A 761 -15.97 29.91 18.70
CA PRO A 761 -17.25 29.22 18.68
C PRO A 761 -17.12 27.76 18.20
N SER A 762 -17.93 26.87 18.77
CA SER A 762 -18.09 25.48 18.32
C SER A 762 -19.56 25.18 18.04
N GLY A 763 -19.87 24.60 16.87
CA GLY A 763 -21.20 24.10 16.49
C GLY A 763 -21.22 22.57 16.30
N GLY A 764 -22.21 22.05 15.55
CA GLY A 764 -22.30 20.61 15.22
C GLY A 764 -23.21 20.24 14.03
N VAL A 765 -22.69 20.31 12.78
CA VAL A 765 -23.29 19.88 11.47
C VAL A 765 -22.20 19.64 10.36
N LEU A 766 -22.47 18.98 9.20
CA LEU A 766 -22.29 17.53 8.97
C LEU A 766 -22.05 17.15 7.46
N LEU A 767 -22.15 15.86 7.02
CA LEU A 767 -21.45 15.31 5.81
C LEU A 767 -22.22 14.42 4.80
N GLU A 768 -21.71 14.33 3.56
CA GLU A 768 -22.37 14.47 2.24
C GLU A 768 -22.78 13.26 1.33
N THR A 769 -23.13 13.61 0.08
CA THR A 769 -23.65 12.90 -1.11
C THR A 769 -23.64 13.91 -2.27
N TYR A 770 -23.06 13.61 -3.42
CA TYR A 770 -22.63 14.68 -4.35
C TYR A 770 -23.49 14.86 -5.63
N HIS A 771 -23.64 16.11 -6.07
CA HIS A 771 -24.38 16.51 -7.28
C HIS A 771 -23.61 17.48 -8.21
N GLY A 772 -22.29 17.62 -8.06
CA GLY A 772 -21.43 18.27 -9.06
C GLY A 772 -20.94 17.29 -10.13
N SER A 773 -20.09 17.73 -11.05
CA SER A 773 -19.35 16.81 -11.92
C SER A 773 -18.22 16.10 -11.16
N ASP A 774 -18.02 14.82 -11.46
CA ASP A 774 -16.97 13.99 -10.88
C ASP A 774 -16.35 13.05 -11.93
N LEU A 775 -15.43 13.59 -12.73
CA LEU A 775 -14.69 12.81 -13.73
C LEU A 775 -13.71 11.78 -13.13
N LYS A 776 -13.59 11.68 -11.80
CA LYS A 776 -12.66 10.77 -11.12
C LYS A 776 -13.32 9.69 -10.26
N GLY A 777 -14.65 9.69 -10.12
CA GLY A 777 -15.39 8.72 -9.28
C GLY A 777 -14.99 8.76 -7.80
N ARG A 778 -14.61 9.95 -7.30
CA ARG A 778 -14.16 10.19 -5.91
C ARG A 778 -15.28 10.60 -4.97
N HIS A 779 -16.45 10.95 -5.51
CA HIS A 779 -17.60 11.44 -4.77
C HIS A 779 -18.72 10.38 -4.67
N GLY A 780 -19.37 10.31 -3.51
CA GLY A 780 -20.42 9.33 -3.25
C GLY A 780 -21.80 9.77 -3.75
N CYS A 781 -22.37 9.08 -4.74
CA CYS A 781 -23.70 9.38 -5.29
C CYS A 781 -24.88 8.74 -4.52
N GLY A 782 -24.60 7.89 -3.51
CA GLY A 782 -25.61 7.07 -2.82
C GLY A 782 -25.71 7.27 -1.30
N GLY A 783 -25.16 8.37 -0.76
CA GLY A 783 -25.39 8.76 0.64
C GLY A 783 -26.73 9.48 0.84
N PRO A 784 -27.01 9.99 2.07
CA PRO A 784 -28.27 10.66 2.37
C PRO A 784 -28.19 12.20 2.53
N ILE A 785 -27.04 12.86 2.31
CA ILE A 785 -26.80 14.27 2.69
C ILE A 785 -26.34 15.09 1.48
N TYR A 786 -27.16 15.96 0.94
CA TYR A 786 -26.94 16.45 -0.42
C TYR A 786 -25.88 17.58 -0.47
N VAL A 787 -24.95 17.51 -1.43
CA VAL A 787 -23.96 18.54 -1.78
C VAL A 787 -24.15 18.97 -3.23
N SER A 788 -24.32 20.26 -3.45
CA SER A 788 -24.64 20.87 -4.76
C SER A 788 -24.05 22.29 -4.85
N GLY A 789 -24.18 22.95 -6.01
CA GLY A 789 -23.94 24.40 -6.14
C GLY A 789 -25.01 25.29 -5.48
N GLY A 790 -25.80 24.74 -4.54
CA GLY A 790 -26.97 25.39 -3.96
C GLY A 790 -28.13 25.56 -4.95
N THR A 791 -29.19 26.25 -4.53
CA THR A 791 -30.29 26.64 -5.44
C THR A 791 -30.27 28.14 -5.79
N TYR A 792 -29.18 28.83 -5.47
CA TYR A 792 -28.97 30.26 -5.78
C TYR A 792 -27.47 30.59 -5.73
N CYS A 793 -26.99 31.29 -6.77
CA CYS A 793 -25.63 31.79 -6.93
C CYS A 793 -25.69 33.09 -7.75
N ALA A 794 -24.89 34.08 -7.38
CA ALA A 794 -24.70 35.32 -8.12
C ALA A 794 -23.65 35.13 -9.24
N THR A 795 -24.02 34.38 -10.29
CA THR A 795 -23.10 33.91 -11.34
C THR A 795 -22.22 35.01 -11.94
N GLY A 796 -22.74 36.23 -12.13
CA GLY A 796 -21.93 37.36 -12.63
C GLY A 796 -20.75 37.73 -11.74
N PHE A 797 -20.91 37.70 -10.41
CA PHE A 797 -19.78 37.90 -9.47
C PHE A 797 -18.90 36.65 -9.37
N GLN A 798 -19.48 35.45 -9.53
CA GLN A 798 -18.73 34.21 -9.60
C GLN A 798 -17.76 34.21 -10.81
N ASP A 799 -18.23 34.63 -11.98
CA ASP A 799 -17.46 34.77 -13.21
C ASP A 799 -16.41 35.90 -13.12
N ASP A 800 -16.79 37.05 -12.55
CA ASP A 800 -15.89 38.19 -12.29
C ASP A 800 -14.73 37.80 -11.37
N PHE A 801 -15.04 37.17 -10.24
CA PHE A 801 -14.04 36.73 -9.26
C PHE A 801 -13.12 35.64 -9.82
N ILE A 802 -13.67 34.66 -10.55
CA ILE A 802 -12.86 33.64 -11.24
C ILE A 802 -11.99 34.29 -12.33
N GLY A 803 -12.52 35.27 -13.06
CA GLY A 803 -11.76 36.09 -14.00
C GLY A 803 -10.61 36.85 -13.33
N ALA A 804 -10.82 37.39 -12.13
CA ALA A 804 -9.78 38.04 -11.33
C ALA A 804 -8.70 37.05 -10.85
N MET A 805 -9.08 35.84 -10.43
CA MET A 805 -8.15 34.77 -10.06
C MET A 805 -7.29 34.30 -11.25
N ASN A 806 -7.92 34.08 -12.41
CA ASN A 806 -7.23 33.70 -13.65
C ASN A 806 -6.18 34.74 -14.07
N LYS A 807 -6.48 36.05 -13.93
CA LYS A 807 -5.55 37.16 -14.24
C LYS A 807 -4.29 37.16 -13.37
N ILE A 808 -4.31 36.53 -12.18
CA ILE A 808 -3.16 36.46 -11.25
C ILE A 808 -2.57 35.04 -11.13
N GLY A 809 -2.78 34.19 -12.14
CA GLY A 809 -2.11 32.88 -12.27
C GLY A 809 -2.86 31.68 -11.72
N TYR A 810 -4.04 31.86 -11.11
CA TYR A 810 -4.81 30.76 -10.49
C TYR A 810 -5.99 30.31 -11.38
N PRO A 811 -5.90 29.15 -12.07
CA PRO A 811 -6.90 28.71 -13.03
C PRO A 811 -8.22 28.27 -12.37
N GLU A 812 -9.32 28.35 -13.12
CA GLU A 812 -10.54 27.60 -12.80
C GLU A 812 -10.30 26.10 -12.93
N LEU A 813 -10.65 25.35 -11.88
CA LEU A 813 -10.44 23.92 -11.71
C LEU A 813 -11.78 23.25 -11.43
N GLU A 814 -12.12 22.22 -12.19
CA GLU A 814 -13.45 21.57 -12.14
C GLU A 814 -13.86 21.09 -10.74
N ASN A 815 -12.92 20.51 -9.98
CA ASN A 815 -13.20 19.84 -8.71
C ASN A 815 -12.02 20.01 -7.73
N LEU A 816 -11.99 21.09 -6.95
CA LEU A 816 -11.06 21.28 -5.82
C LEU A 816 -11.30 20.27 -4.69
N GLY A 817 -12.48 19.65 -4.64
CA GLY A 817 -12.84 18.58 -3.72
C GLY A 817 -12.16 17.24 -3.99
N SER A 818 -11.48 17.03 -5.14
CA SER A 818 -10.99 15.70 -5.57
C SER A 818 -9.80 15.12 -4.77
N LEU A 819 -9.52 15.62 -3.56
CA LEU A 819 -8.38 15.33 -2.68
C LEU A 819 -7.02 15.80 -3.22
N ASP A 820 -6.68 15.49 -4.47
CA ASP A 820 -5.38 15.85 -5.08
C ASP A 820 -5.34 17.25 -5.70
N THR A 821 -6.50 17.86 -5.95
CA THR A 821 -6.56 19.15 -6.66
C THR A 821 -6.21 20.31 -5.73
N ASN A 822 -5.34 21.19 -6.21
CA ASN A 822 -4.80 22.35 -5.48
C ASN A 822 -4.37 23.46 -6.46
N ASN A 823 -4.00 24.62 -5.93
CA ASN A 823 -3.48 25.81 -6.63
C ASN A 823 -4.39 26.38 -7.74
N GLY A 824 -5.63 26.70 -7.36
CA GLY A 824 -6.60 27.36 -8.24
C GLY A 824 -7.96 27.58 -7.58
N VAL A 825 -8.97 27.83 -8.40
CA VAL A 825 -10.30 28.29 -8.00
C VAL A 825 -11.42 27.37 -8.53
N GLN A 826 -12.50 27.18 -7.78
CA GLN A 826 -13.71 26.45 -8.19
C GLN A 826 -14.96 27.22 -7.76
N ARG A 827 -16.02 27.12 -8.57
CA ARG A 827 -17.39 27.44 -8.17
C ARG A 827 -17.77 26.63 -6.94
N ALA A 828 -18.29 27.27 -5.90
CA ALA A 828 -18.44 26.61 -4.61
C ALA A 828 -19.46 25.47 -4.64
N MET A 829 -19.19 24.47 -3.80
CA MET A 829 -20.08 23.34 -3.52
C MET A 829 -20.46 23.38 -2.05
N HIS A 830 -21.75 23.15 -1.75
CA HIS A 830 -22.35 23.42 -0.45
C HIS A 830 -23.18 22.23 0.01
N TYR A 831 -23.25 21.98 1.32
CA TYR A 831 -24.14 21.00 1.99
C TYR A 831 -25.61 21.45 1.94
N ILE A 832 -26.14 21.52 0.71
CA ILE A 832 -27.46 22.05 0.36
C ILE A 832 -28.11 21.10 -0.65
N SER A 833 -29.38 20.74 -0.40
CA SER A 833 -30.21 19.90 -1.28
C SER A 833 -30.90 20.68 -2.39
N ALA A 834 -31.43 19.95 -3.38
CA ALA A 834 -32.16 20.54 -4.52
C ALA A 834 -33.43 21.33 -4.14
N ASP A 835 -34.00 21.12 -2.94
CA ASP A 835 -35.09 21.95 -2.39
C ASP A 835 -34.59 23.21 -1.66
N GLY A 836 -33.27 23.36 -1.47
CA GLY A 836 -32.62 24.54 -0.88
C GLY A 836 -32.44 24.51 0.63
N LYS A 837 -32.56 23.33 1.26
CA LYS A 837 -32.32 23.14 2.70
C LYS A 837 -30.88 22.79 3.02
N ARG A 838 -30.42 23.11 4.25
CA ARG A 838 -29.20 22.55 4.85
C ARG A 838 -29.27 21.02 4.87
N GLN A 839 -28.13 20.39 4.72
CA GLN A 839 -27.98 18.95 4.76
C GLN A 839 -27.08 18.53 5.93
N ASP A 840 -27.70 18.07 7.01
CA ASP A 840 -27.03 17.68 8.26
C ASP A 840 -27.37 16.25 8.72
N THR A 841 -26.45 15.61 9.44
CA THR A 841 -26.57 14.20 9.86
C THR A 841 -27.58 13.97 10.98
N ALA A 842 -28.05 14.99 11.71
CA ALA A 842 -29.22 14.79 12.56
C ALA A 842 -30.45 14.57 11.65
N SER A 843 -30.72 15.50 10.73
CA SER A 843 -31.82 15.43 9.76
C SER A 843 -31.74 14.25 8.78
N ARG A 844 -30.55 13.69 8.53
CA ARG A 844 -30.34 12.66 7.49
C ARG A 844 -29.97 11.27 8.03
N TRP A 845 -29.44 11.16 9.26
CA TRP A 845 -29.12 9.86 9.88
C TRP A 845 -29.87 9.62 11.20
N LEU A 846 -30.08 10.64 12.04
CA LEU A 846 -30.77 10.45 13.32
C LEU A 846 -32.30 10.48 13.18
N HIS A 847 -32.86 11.60 12.74
CA HIS A 847 -34.29 11.87 12.83
C HIS A 847 -35.20 10.88 12.07
N PRO A 848 -34.85 10.37 10.87
CA PRO A 848 -35.66 9.35 10.21
C PRO A 848 -35.86 8.08 11.07
N ARG A 849 -34.82 7.66 11.78
CA ARG A 849 -34.86 6.49 12.69
C ARG A 849 -35.70 6.74 13.95
N LEU A 850 -36.00 7.99 14.28
CA LEU A 850 -36.89 8.38 15.38
C LEU A 850 -38.35 8.58 14.94
N GLN A 851 -38.63 8.66 13.63
CA GLN A 851 -39.94 9.02 13.07
C GLN A 851 -40.63 7.85 12.36
N ASP A 852 -39.90 6.98 11.65
CA ASP A 852 -40.47 6.01 10.69
C ASP A 852 -40.89 4.64 11.29
N ASN A 853 -41.24 4.56 12.58
CA ASN A 853 -41.47 3.28 13.31
C ASN A 853 -40.31 2.25 13.22
N GLN A 854 -39.10 2.75 12.97
CA GLN A 854 -37.83 2.02 12.99
C GLN A 854 -37.48 1.52 14.42
N PRO A 855 -36.51 0.59 14.61
CA PRO A 855 -36.41 -0.20 15.84
C PRO A 855 -36.19 0.65 17.12
N PRO A 856 -36.77 0.22 18.26
CA PRO A 856 -36.76 0.98 19.53
C PRO A 856 -35.41 0.93 20.29
N ASN A 857 -34.33 0.56 19.61
CA ASN A 857 -33.01 0.38 20.20
C ASN A 857 -32.24 1.71 20.34
N LEU A 858 -32.44 2.66 19.41
CA LEU A 858 -31.81 3.99 19.45
C LEU A 858 -32.59 4.98 20.32
N ASN A 859 -31.93 5.50 21.35
CA ASN A 859 -32.50 6.46 22.30
C ASN A 859 -31.71 7.78 22.25
N VAL A 860 -32.37 8.92 22.49
CA VAL A 860 -31.76 10.26 22.44
C VAL A 860 -32.21 11.08 23.65
N VAL A 861 -31.26 11.74 24.32
CA VAL A 861 -31.56 12.82 25.26
C VAL A 861 -30.78 14.08 24.88
N VAL A 862 -31.51 15.14 24.54
CA VAL A 862 -30.98 16.48 24.27
C VAL A 862 -30.89 17.31 25.56
N GLU A 863 -30.36 18.53 25.45
CA GLU A 863 -30.18 19.49 26.55
C GLU A 863 -29.51 18.86 27.79
N SER A 864 -28.51 18.01 27.55
CA SER A 864 -27.95 17.08 28.53
C SER A 864 -26.41 17.09 28.50
N ARG A 865 -25.79 17.60 29.56
CA ARG A 865 -24.33 17.76 29.68
C ARG A 865 -23.71 16.52 30.32
N VAL A 866 -22.80 15.85 29.63
CA VAL A 866 -21.96 14.78 30.20
C VAL A 866 -20.98 15.40 31.20
N VAL A 867 -21.00 14.90 32.44
CA VAL A 867 -20.10 15.32 33.52
C VAL A 867 -18.77 14.57 33.41
N ARG A 868 -18.85 13.23 33.39
CA ARG A 868 -17.73 12.28 33.53
C ARG A 868 -18.13 10.86 33.14
N VAL A 869 -17.15 10.05 32.78
CA VAL A 869 -17.25 8.60 32.54
C VAL A 869 -16.66 7.86 33.74
N LEU A 870 -17.34 6.84 34.26
CA LEU A 870 -16.83 6.04 35.38
C LEU A 870 -16.11 4.79 34.87
N VAL A 871 -14.79 4.79 35.04
CA VAL A 871 -13.89 3.70 34.65
C VAL A 871 -13.73 2.71 35.80
N LYS A 872 -13.77 1.39 35.51
CA LYS A 872 -13.35 0.33 36.43
C LYS A 872 -12.08 -0.32 35.89
N GLY A 873 -10.95 -0.06 36.55
CA GLY A 873 -9.63 -0.46 36.06
C GLY A 873 -9.30 0.29 34.77
N LYS A 874 -9.63 -0.30 33.62
CA LYS A 874 -9.44 0.29 32.28
C LYS A 874 -10.71 0.34 31.43
N ARG A 875 -11.81 -0.25 31.90
CA ARG A 875 -13.06 -0.33 31.16
C ARG A 875 -13.98 0.82 31.56
N ALA A 876 -14.43 1.63 30.61
CA ALA A 876 -15.56 2.54 30.82
C ALA A 876 -16.82 1.72 31.15
N THR A 877 -17.53 2.06 32.23
CA THR A 877 -18.68 1.26 32.72
C THR A 877 -19.98 2.03 32.83
N ARG A 878 -19.91 3.34 33.08
CA ARG A 878 -21.08 4.22 33.24
C ARG A 878 -20.76 5.60 32.70
N VAL A 879 -21.79 6.32 32.24
CA VAL A 879 -21.72 7.75 31.92
C VAL A 879 -22.57 8.50 32.94
N VAL A 880 -22.03 9.61 33.46
CA VAL A 880 -22.74 10.54 34.36
C VAL A 880 -23.06 11.79 33.57
N TYR A 881 -24.33 12.19 33.55
CA TYR A 881 -24.82 13.35 32.80
C TYR A 881 -25.90 14.11 33.58
N LYS A 882 -26.10 15.38 33.25
CA LYS A 882 -27.02 16.30 33.94
C LYS A 882 -27.84 17.06 32.90
N SER A 883 -29.17 17.09 33.05
CA SER A 883 -30.04 17.83 32.13
C SER A 883 -30.03 19.32 32.48
N ARG A 884 -30.09 20.21 31.50
CA ARG A 884 -30.28 21.66 31.71
C ARG A 884 -31.56 21.98 32.50
N ALA A 885 -32.57 21.11 32.44
CA ALA A 885 -33.85 21.28 33.11
C ALA A 885 -33.95 20.62 34.51
N GLN A 886 -32.96 19.83 34.94
CA GLN A 886 -32.99 19.11 36.22
C GLN A 886 -31.58 19.01 36.84
N ASP A 887 -31.42 19.54 38.05
CA ASP A 887 -30.09 19.72 38.65
C ASP A 887 -29.36 18.41 39.04
N THR A 888 -30.09 17.30 39.06
CA THR A 888 -29.64 15.97 39.51
C THR A 888 -28.75 15.25 38.50
N GLU A 889 -27.58 14.73 38.92
CA GLU A 889 -26.79 13.78 38.13
C GLU A 889 -27.59 12.49 37.84
N ARG A 890 -27.70 12.12 36.56
CA ARG A 890 -28.18 10.82 36.08
C ARG A 890 -26.98 9.93 35.72
N ASN A 891 -27.06 8.65 36.06
CA ASN A 891 -25.95 7.71 35.91
C ASN A 891 -26.41 6.46 35.15
N ILE A 892 -26.02 6.34 33.88
CA ILE A 892 -26.40 5.21 33.01
C ILE A 892 -25.24 4.21 32.86
N LYS A 893 -25.54 2.92 32.88
CA LYS A 893 -24.56 1.83 32.70
C LYS A 893 -24.40 1.48 31.22
N ALA A 894 -23.21 1.70 30.67
CA ALA A 894 -22.83 1.16 29.37
C ALA A 894 -22.51 -0.35 29.52
N ARG A 895 -23.13 -1.19 28.69
CA ARG A 895 -22.89 -2.65 28.72
C ARG A 895 -21.67 -3.04 27.88
N GLN A 896 -21.55 -2.49 26.67
CA GLN A 896 -20.48 -2.80 25.72
C GLN A 896 -19.43 -1.68 25.63
N MET A 897 -19.82 -0.50 25.18
CA MET A 897 -18.93 0.60 24.77
C MET A 897 -19.42 1.96 25.31
N VAL A 898 -18.49 2.91 25.46
CA VAL A 898 -18.75 4.35 25.66
C VAL A 898 -17.94 5.08 24.60
N ILE A 899 -18.53 6.08 23.95
CA ILE A 899 -17.85 6.98 23.01
C ILE A 899 -18.06 8.40 23.52
N ASP A 900 -16.99 9.18 23.65
CA ASP A 900 -17.08 10.63 23.80
C ASP A 900 -16.65 11.28 22.47
N SER A 901 -17.44 12.24 22.01
CA SER A 901 -17.28 12.82 20.67
C SER A 901 -17.76 14.27 20.59
N ARG A 902 -17.77 14.99 21.72
CA ARG A 902 -18.25 16.38 21.84
C ARG A 902 -17.26 17.41 21.28
N GLY A 903 -16.64 17.12 20.14
CA GLY A 903 -15.64 17.97 19.51
C GLY A 903 -14.30 18.07 20.24
N ALA A 904 -13.29 18.59 19.55
CA ALA A 904 -11.94 18.72 20.10
C ALA A 904 -11.85 19.68 21.32
N LEU A 905 -12.72 20.69 21.42
CA LEU A 905 -12.82 21.55 22.62
C LEU A 905 -13.60 20.90 23.78
N GLY A 906 -14.56 20.01 23.49
CA GLY A 906 -15.39 19.39 24.52
C GLY A 906 -14.75 18.15 25.14
N ILE A 907 -14.16 17.27 24.32
CA ILE A 907 -13.63 15.94 24.72
C ILE A 907 -12.65 16.02 25.91
N PRO A 908 -11.58 16.85 25.88
CA PRO A 908 -10.60 16.91 26.98
C PRO A 908 -11.26 17.11 28.35
N SER A 909 -12.24 18.03 28.43
CA SER A 909 -12.87 18.37 29.71
C SER A 909 -13.62 17.23 30.41
N VAL A 910 -14.14 16.24 29.68
CA VAL A 910 -14.76 15.04 30.29
C VAL A 910 -13.73 13.98 30.58
N LEU A 911 -12.71 13.80 29.74
CA LEU A 911 -11.62 12.87 30.03
C LEU A 911 -10.92 13.28 31.34
N GLU A 912 -10.59 14.56 31.51
CA GLU A 912 -10.00 15.11 32.74
C GLU A 912 -10.92 14.94 33.95
N ARG A 913 -12.22 15.29 33.85
CA ARG A 913 -13.23 15.02 34.91
C ARG A 913 -13.52 13.52 35.15
N SER A 914 -13.01 12.63 34.28
CA SER A 914 -13.07 11.17 34.44
C SER A 914 -11.78 10.58 35.04
N GLY A 915 -10.76 11.40 35.32
CA GLY A 915 -9.43 10.95 35.75
C GLY A 915 -8.56 10.38 34.62
N ILE A 916 -8.84 10.77 33.37
CA ILE A 916 -8.07 10.42 32.17
C ILE A 916 -7.44 11.70 31.63
N GLY A 917 -6.24 12.03 32.10
CA GLY A 917 -5.54 13.26 31.74
C GLY A 917 -4.20 13.36 32.49
N ASN A 918 -3.47 14.44 32.25
CA ASN A 918 -2.19 14.69 32.92
C ASN A 918 -2.47 15.37 34.29
N PRO A 919 -1.82 14.98 35.42
CA PRO A 919 -2.12 15.54 36.75
C PRO A 919 -1.56 16.96 36.98
N ALA A 920 -0.95 17.56 35.96
CA ALA A 920 -0.59 18.97 35.84
C ALA A 920 -0.85 19.39 34.37
N PRO A 921 -1.19 20.66 34.08
CA PRO A 921 -1.55 21.10 32.73
C PRO A 921 -0.40 20.87 31.73
N SER A 922 -0.75 20.45 30.51
CA SER A 922 0.20 20.22 29.41
C SER A 922 -0.52 20.29 28.06
N ASP A 923 -0.03 21.16 27.19
CA ASP A 923 -0.83 21.90 26.20
C ASP A 923 -1.22 21.11 24.93
N VAL A 924 -2.48 21.26 24.44
CA VAL A 924 -3.03 20.54 23.24
C VAL A 924 -4.01 21.40 22.38
N PRO A 925 -3.74 21.74 21.09
CA PRO A 925 -4.44 22.84 20.34
C PRO A 925 -5.82 22.60 19.68
N VAL A 926 -6.67 23.66 19.57
CA VAL A 926 -7.92 23.75 18.73
C VAL A 926 -8.36 25.23 18.45
N LEU A 927 -8.96 25.57 17.27
CA LEU A 927 -9.35 26.94 16.79
C LEU A 927 -10.61 26.97 15.84
N ILE A 928 -11.25 28.13 15.51
CA ILE A 928 -12.26 28.45 14.39
C ILE A 928 -12.91 29.89 14.48
N GLY A 929 -13.65 30.44 13.46
CA GLY A 929 -14.28 31.82 13.39
C GLY A 929 -15.61 32.07 12.56
N SER A 930 -16.12 33.34 12.44
CA SER A 930 -17.51 33.81 12.00
C SER A 930 -17.56 35.14 11.13
N SER A 931 -18.64 35.91 10.75
CA SER A 931 -20.14 35.99 10.98
C SER A 931 -21.00 36.60 9.79
N GLN A 932 -22.20 37.24 10.00
CA GLN A 932 -23.47 37.21 9.17
C GLN A 932 -23.95 38.44 8.36
N MET A 933 -24.73 38.22 7.26
CA MET A 933 -25.97 39.02 6.97
C MET A 933 -27.04 38.36 6.03
N SER A 934 -28.21 38.99 5.83
CA SER A 934 -29.37 38.58 5.00
C SER A 934 -30.27 39.79 4.69
N PRO A 935 -31.41 39.71 3.96
CA PRO A 935 -31.96 38.65 3.11
C PRO A 935 -31.99 39.12 1.62
N ALA A 936 -32.75 38.65 0.64
CA ALA A 936 -33.85 37.65 0.53
C ALA A 936 -33.79 36.95 -0.84
N SER A 937 -34.60 35.88 -1.04
CA SER A 937 -34.47 34.85 -2.11
C SER A 937 -33.16 34.05 -2.07
N ALA A 938 -32.05 34.71 -1.78
CA ALA A 938 -30.74 34.16 -1.41
C ALA A 938 -30.74 33.26 -0.14
N MET A 939 -31.87 33.10 0.56
CA MET A 939 -32.00 32.30 1.80
C MET A 939 -31.56 30.83 1.64
N ARG A 940 -31.52 30.33 0.41
CA ARG A 940 -31.14 28.94 0.03
C ARG A 940 -29.67 28.80 -0.39
N SER A 941 -28.85 29.81 -0.12
CA SER A 941 -27.39 29.80 -0.29
C SER A 941 -26.72 30.25 1.01
N ASN A 942 -25.43 29.93 1.19
CA ASN A 942 -24.60 30.51 2.24
C ASN A 942 -23.85 31.78 1.78
N ALA A 943 -24.14 32.27 0.57
CA ALA A 943 -23.52 33.41 -0.11
C ALA A 943 -22.02 33.26 -0.44
N GLN A 944 -21.45 32.06 -0.29
CA GLN A 944 -20.03 31.76 -0.54
C GLN A 944 -19.83 31.17 -1.94
N ASP A 945 -19.90 31.98 -2.99
CA ASP A 945 -20.08 31.46 -4.36
C ASP A 945 -18.81 30.91 -5.01
N VAL A 946 -17.62 31.22 -4.49
CA VAL A 946 -16.33 30.76 -5.01
C VAL A 946 -15.45 30.23 -3.88
N THR A 947 -14.77 29.11 -4.12
CA THR A 947 -13.78 28.50 -3.21
C THR A 947 -12.43 28.34 -3.92
N CYS A 948 -11.33 28.61 -3.22
CA CYS A 948 -9.97 28.54 -3.75
C CYS A 948 -9.07 27.73 -2.80
N LYS A 949 -8.09 27.02 -3.36
CA LYS A 949 -6.95 26.42 -2.63
C LYS A 949 -5.67 26.96 -3.25
N LEU A 950 -4.84 27.66 -2.48
CA LEU A 950 -3.73 28.46 -3.01
C LEU A 950 -2.39 28.11 -2.35
N ARG A 951 -1.32 28.26 -3.12
CA ARG A 951 0.10 28.21 -2.74
C ARG A 951 0.78 29.46 -3.29
N PRO A 952 1.80 30.03 -2.62
CA PRO A 952 2.69 30.98 -3.28
C PRO A 952 3.50 30.28 -4.36
N ASP A 953 3.88 31.02 -5.40
CA ASP A 953 4.84 30.56 -6.39
C ASP A 953 6.27 30.54 -5.79
N ASP A 954 7.16 29.70 -6.32
CA ASP A 954 8.55 29.58 -5.81
C ASP A 954 9.35 30.91 -5.91
N SER A 955 8.90 31.87 -6.73
CA SER A 955 9.41 33.25 -6.80
C SER A 955 8.93 34.17 -5.66
N GLU A 956 7.80 33.85 -5.00
CA GLU A 956 7.25 34.62 -3.89
C GLU A 956 7.87 34.21 -2.54
N ILE A 957 8.23 32.93 -2.38
CA ILE A 957 8.76 32.38 -1.12
C ILE A 957 9.96 33.18 -0.57
N PRO A 958 10.94 33.67 -1.38
CA PRO A 958 12.03 34.51 -0.88
C PRO A 958 11.57 35.80 -0.17
N SER A 959 10.43 36.38 -0.57
CA SER A 959 9.89 37.60 0.05
C SER A 959 9.33 37.39 1.47
N LEU A 960 9.10 36.14 1.87
CA LEU A 960 8.52 35.76 3.16
C LEU A 960 9.59 35.48 4.24
N GLY A 961 10.87 35.67 3.91
CA GLY A 961 12.02 35.49 4.81
C GLY A 961 12.64 34.11 4.75
N LEU A 962 13.82 33.96 5.37
CA LEU A 962 14.60 32.70 5.34
C LEU A 962 13.93 31.60 6.16
N GLU A 963 13.33 31.96 7.31
CA GLU A 963 12.65 31.01 8.18
C GLU A 963 11.41 30.41 7.50
N PHE A 964 10.75 31.19 6.62
CA PHE A 964 9.63 30.71 5.83
C PHE A 964 10.09 29.87 4.64
N GLN A 965 11.21 30.20 3.97
CA GLN A 965 11.81 29.33 2.94
C GLN A 965 12.15 27.94 3.52
N ASP A 966 12.72 27.91 4.71
CA ASP A 966 13.05 26.69 5.44
C ASP A 966 11.80 25.86 5.80
N ALA A 967 10.75 26.51 6.30
CA ALA A 967 9.49 25.85 6.64
C ALA A 967 8.73 25.37 5.39
N TRP A 968 8.72 26.17 4.32
CA TRP A 968 8.18 25.82 3.01
C TRP A 968 8.86 24.58 2.44
N GLY A 969 10.20 24.57 2.43
CA GLY A 969 11.01 23.44 1.96
C GLY A 969 10.71 22.14 2.71
N LYS A 970 10.49 22.21 4.03
CA LYS A 970 10.21 21.05 4.90
C LYS A 970 8.78 20.53 4.78
N GLU A 971 7.76 21.39 4.81
CA GLU A 971 6.36 20.96 4.94
C GLU A 971 5.53 21.02 3.63
N PHE A 972 5.84 21.92 2.71
CA PHE A 972 4.95 22.27 1.58
C PHE A 972 5.54 22.02 0.20
N LYS A 973 6.82 22.33 -0.02
CA LYS A 973 7.45 22.39 -1.36
C LYS A 973 7.24 21.11 -2.14
N ASN A 974 7.65 19.98 -1.55
CA ASN A 974 7.53 18.65 -2.17
C ASN A 974 6.14 18.01 -1.97
N ASN A 975 5.24 18.66 -1.23
CA ASN A 975 3.90 18.15 -0.92
C ASN A 975 2.83 18.98 -1.67
N MET A 976 2.76 18.78 -2.99
CA MET A 976 1.96 19.61 -3.90
C MET A 976 0.46 19.63 -3.59
N ASN A 977 -0.06 18.59 -2.93
CA ASN A 977 -1.49 18.50 -2.58
C ASN A 977 -1.86 19.34 -1.33
N LYS A 978 -0.87 19.85 -0.57
CA LYS A 978 -1.10 20.83 0.51
C LYS A 978 -1.25 22.26 -0.04
N PRO A 979 -2.42 22.91 0.07
CA PRO A 979 -2.51 24.37 0.03
C PRO A 979 -1.82 25.01 1.24
N LEU A 980 -1.28 26.21 1.08
CA LEU A 980 -0.97 27.08 2.22
C LEU A 980 -2.26 27.72 2.77
N LEU A 981 -3.13 28.15 1.85
CA LEU A 981 -4.29 28.99 2.08
C LEU A 981 -5.55 28.38 1.45
N MET A 982 -6.66 28.39 2.18
CA MET A 982 -8.00 28.32 1.59
C MET A 982 -8.62 29.71 1.63
N MET A 983 -9.23 30.10 0.51
CA MET A 983 -9.84 31.42 0.33
C MET A 983 -11.23 31.24 -0.29
N SER A 984 -12.19 32.11 0.02
CA SER A 984 -13.52 32.05 -0.59
C SER A 984 -14.18 33.42 -0.67
N SER A 985 -14.85 33.70 -1.78
CA SER A 985 -15.64 34.93 -1.93
C SER A 985 -16.94 34.83 -1.13
N LEU A 986 -17.46 35.98 -0.70
CA LEU A 986 -18.73 36.09 0.03
C LEU A 986 -19.53 37.27 -0.53
N ASN A 987 -20.78 37.03 -0.96
CA ASN A 987 -21.70 38.05 -1.49
C ASN A 987 -22.33 38.95 -0.39
N CYS A 988 -21.59 39.20 0.69
CA CYS A 988 -21.99 40.04 1.82
C CYS A 988 -20.76 40.57 2.57
N PHE A 989 -20.98 41.53 3.48
CA PHE A 989 -20.02 41.82 4.53
C PHE A 989 -20.04 40.67 5.57
N PRO A 990 -18.90 40.02 5.90
CA PRO A 990 -18.86 38.84 6.77
C PRO A 990 -18.68 39.19 8.25
N GLY A 991 -19.26 40.29 8.72
CA GLY A 991 -19.03 40.85 10.05
C GLY A 991 -20.17 41.72 10.56
N GLU A 992 -19.98 42.32 11.73
CA GLU A 992 -20.97 43.17 12.39
C GLU A 992 -21.10 44.53 11.67
N PRO A 993 -22.26 44.89 11.10
CA PRO A 993 -22.42 46.08 10.26
C PRO A 993 -22.55 47.40 11.04
N THR A 994 -22.34 47.41 12.36
CA THR A 994 -22.67 48.57 13.22
C THR A 994 -21.82 49.81 12.94
N ASP A 995 -20.54 49.66 12.57
CA ASP A 995 -19.60 50.79 12.37
C ASP A 995 -19.16 50.99 10.90
N ILE A 996 -19.77 50.28 9.94
CA ILE A 996 -19.48 50.45 8.49
C ILE A 996 -20.45 51.44 7.81
N PRO A 997 -20.02 52.16 6.75
CA PRO A 997 -20.93 52.96 5.93
C PRO A 997 -22.07 52.13 5.31
N ALA A 998 -23.21 52.76 5.05
CA ALA A 998 -24.30 52.12 4.32
C ALA A 998 -23.94 51.92 2.84
N GLY A 999 -23.75 50.66 2.43
CA GLY A 999 -23.32 50.30 1.07
C GLY A 999 -23.53 48.83 0.74
N GLN A 1000 -23.13 48.44 -0.48
CA GLN A 1000 -23.03 47.03 -0.86
C GLN A 1000 -21.57 46.58 -0.74
N TYR A 1001 -21.36 45.41 -0.13
CA TYR A 1001 -20.04 44.85 0.17
C TYR A 1001 -19.97 43.39 -0.25
N PHE A 1002 -18.82 43.00 -0.80
CA PHE A 1002 -18.41 41.60 -0.89
C PHE A 1002 -17.24 41.37 0.07
N GLY A 1003 -17.20 40.18 0.67
CA GLY A 1003 -16.09 39.72 1.49
C GLY A 1003 -15.18 38.79 0.70
N ILE A 1004 -13.91 38.71 1.13
CA ILE A 1004 -13.06 37.56 0.81
C ILE A 1004 -12.65 36.96 2.15
N SER A 1005 -13.15 35.76 2.43
CA SER A 1005 -12.74 34.96 3.58
C SER A 1005 -11.44 34.21 3.27
N ALA A 1006 -10.61 34.02 4.29
CA ALA A 1006 -9.30 33.37 4.17
C ALA A 1006 -8.98 32.59 5.44
N SER A 1007 -8.31 31.44 5.29
CA SER A 1007 -7.82 30.62 6.38
C SER A 1007 -6.52 29.91 6.01
N LEU A 1008 -5.51 30.01 6.88
CA LEU A 1008 -4.31 29.18 6.77
C LEU A 1008 -4.72 27.73 6.98
N VAL A 1009 -4.34 26.85 6.05
CA VAL A 1009 -4.77 25.46 6.10
C VAL A 1009 -3.93 24.69 7.11
N TYR A 1010 -2.61 24.82 7.06
CA TYR A 1010 -1.68 24.18 8.01
C TYR A 1010 -0.90 25.27 8.78
N PRO A 1011 -1.51 25.92 9.79
CA PRO A 1011 -0.82 26.93 10.59
C PRO A 1011 0.28 26.31 11.46
N PHE A 1012 1.29 27.10 11.79
CA PHE A 1012 2.40 26.73 12.68
C PHE A 1012 2.05 26.94 14.16
N SER A 1013 1.19 27.89 14.48
CA SER A 1013 0.67 28.24 15.82
C SER A 1013 0.05 27.07 16.60
N ARG A 1014 0.19 27.07 17.94
CA ARG A 1014 -0.31 26.01 18.84
C ARG A 1014 -0.91 26.62 20.13
N GLY A 1015 -1.97 26.01 20.66
CA GLY A 1015 -2.72 26.45 21.85
C GLY A 1015 -3.11 25.28 22.78
N TYR A 1016 -4.03 25.49 23.72
CA TYR A 1016 -4.48 24.45 24.66
C TYR A 1016 -5.88 24.65 25.26
N VAL A 1017 -6.51 23.56 25.74
CA VAL A 1017 -7.73 23.57 26.56
C VAL A 1017 -7.69 22.54 27.68
N HIS A 1018 -7.90 22.98 28.93
CA HIS A 1018 -7.95 22.14 30.14
C HIS A 1018 -9.04 22.61 31.12
N ILE A 1019 -9.50 21.76 32.05
CA ILE A 1019 -10.35 22.18 33.18
C ILE A 1019 -9.55 22.94 34.25
N THR A 1020 -10.13 23.97 34.89
CA THR A 1020 -9.54 24.55 36.12
C THR A 1020 -10.12 23.96 37.41
N GLY A 1021 -11.17 23.14 37.33
CA GLY A 1021 -11.84 22.54 38.48
C GLY A 1021 -12.77 21.38 38.10
N PRO A 1022 -13.32 20.66 39.10
CA PRO A 1022 -14.11 19.44 38.90
C PRO A 1022 -15.56 19.68 38.42
N GLY A 1023 -16.04 20.93 38.45
CA GLY A 1023 -17.39 21.31 38.08
C GLY A 1023 -17.67 21.25 36.58
N LEU A 1024 -18.95 21.34 36.23
CA LEU A 1024 -19.38 21.58 34.85
C LEU A 1024 -19.24 23.06 34.45
N ASP A 1025 -19.29 23.96 35.42
CA ASP A 1025 -19.39 25.41 35.21
C ASP A 1025 -18.14 26.16 35.69
N ASP A 1026 -17.12 25.42 36.12
CA ASP A 1026 -15.77 25.95 36.33
C ASP A 1026 -15.19 26.40 34.98
N PRO A 1027 -14.48 27.54 34.92
CA PRO A 1027 -13.90 28.02 33.67
C PRO A 1027 -12.88 27.03 33.11
N LEU A 1028 -12.69 27.07 31.79
CA LEU A 1028 -11.64 26.30 31.14
C LEU A 1028 -10.36 27.13 31.06
N GLY A 1029 -9.23 26.51 31.37
CA GLY A 1029 -7.91 27.02 31.02
C GLY A 1029 -7.72 26.87 29.52
N PHE A 1030 -8.25 27.83 28.75
CA PHE A 1030 -8.18 27.84 27.29
C PHE A 1030 -7.23 28.94 26.79
N GLN A 1031 -6.40 28.62 25.81
CA GLN A 1031 -5.56 29.58 25.09
C GLN A 1031 -5.56 29.21 23.61
N ALA A 1032 -6.05 30.12 22.77
CA ALA A 1032 -6.18 29.89 21.33
C ALA A 1032 -4.83 29.69 20.63
N GLY A 1033 -3.81 30.47 21.03
CA GLY A 1033 -2.46 30.37 20.47
C GLY A 1033 -2.28 30.95 19.07
N PHE A 1034 -3.25 31.71 18.54
CA PHE A 1034 -3.10 32.40 17.26
C PHE A 1034 -1.84 33.28 17.22
N LEU A 1035 -1.09 33.19 16.12
CA LEU A 1035 0.12 33.96 15.82
C LEU A 1035 1.25 33.78 16.86
N SER A 1036 1.25 32.69 17.63
CA SER A 1036 2.26 32.40 18.66
C SER A 1036 3.37 31.44 18.19
N ASP A 1037 3.60 31.34 16.88
CA ASP A 1037 4.71 30.57 16.32
C ASP A 1037 6.05 31.33 16.44
N GLU A 1038 7.14 30.61 16.64
CA GLU A 1038 8.44 31.17 17.07
C GLU A 1038 9.08 32.13 16.04
N HIS A 1039 8.64 32.11 14.78
CA HIS A 1039 9.27 32.88 13.69
C HIS A 1039 8.27 33.73 12.88
N GLY A 1040 7.04 33.90 13.40
CA GLY A 1040 5.96 34.66 12.75
C GLY A 1040 5.54 34.10 11.40
N LEU A 1041 5.68 32.80 11.17
CA LEU A 1041 5.39 32.11 9.91
C LEU A 1041 3.91 32.21 9.54
N ASP A 1042 3.00 32.16 10.51
CA ASP A 1042 1.57 32.38 10.28
C ASP A 1042 1.29 33.84 9.92
N LEU A 1043 1.95 34.79 10.57
CA LEU A 1043 1.82 36.23 10.26
C LEU A 1043 2.32 36.55 8.85
N LYS A 1044 3.50 36.03 8.47
CA LYS A 1044 4.04 36.08 7.09
C LYS A 1044 3.07 35.48 6.07
N SER A 1045 2.44 34.35 6.40
CA SER A 1045 1.44 33.70 5.55
C SER A 1045 0.15 34.53 5.41
N LEU A 1046 -0.32 35.18 6.49
CA LEU A 1046 -1.45 36.10 6.46
C LEU A 1046 -1.13 37.39 5.70
N ARG A 1047 0.11 37.90 5.77
CA ARG A 1047 0.54 39.06 4.99
C ARG A 1047 0.50 38.78 3.48
N TRP A 1048 1.03 37.63 3.05
CA TRP A 1048 0.90 37.16 1.66
C TRP A 1048 -0.57 36.97 1.26
N THR A 1049 -1.37 36.37 2.15
CA THR A 1049 -2.82 36.19 1.96
C THR A 1049 -3.53 37.52 1.71
N TYR A 1050 -3.30 38.54 2.55
CA TYR A 1050 -3.87 39.88 2.39
C TYR A 1050 -3.51 40.51 1.05
N LYS A 1051 -2.23 40.43 0.64
CA LYS A 1051 -1.77 40.94 -0.66
C LYS A 1051 -2.53 40.26 -1.81
N LYS A 1052 -2.62 38.92 -1.82
CA LYS A 1052 -3.39 38.18 -2.84
C LYS A 1052 -4.88 38.55 -2.81
N GLN A 1053 -5.53 38.64 -1.65
CA GLN A 1053 -6.92 39.08 -1.53
C GLN A 1053 -7.14 40.48 -2.13
N ARG A 1054 -6.22 41.42 -1.88
CA ARG A 1054 -6.29 42.80 -2.39
C ARG A 1054 -6.08 42.87 -3.90
N GLU A 1055 -5.17 42.06 -4.46
CA GLU A 1055 -5.01 41.97 -5.92
C GLU A 1055 -6.23 41.35 -6.62
N VAL A 1056 -6.84 40.32 -6.04
CA VAL A 1056 -8.11 39.75 -6.55
C VAL A 1056 -9.21 40.80 -6.49
N ALA A 1057 -9.44 41.41 -5.32
CA ALA A 1057 -10.50 42.40 -5.11
C ALA A 1057 -10.40 43.56 -6.13
N ARG A 1058 -9.21 44.10 -6.36
CA ARG A 1058 -8.97 45.19 -7.33
C ARG A 1058 -9.23 44.82 -8.79
N ARG A 1059 -9.24 43.54 -9.14
CA ARG A 1059 -9.45 43.02 -10.51
C ARG A 1059 -10.89 42.56 -10.79
N ASN A 1060 -11.78 42.70 -9.81
CA ASN A 1060 -13.23 42.47 -9.94
C ASN A 1060 -13.94 43.73 -10.47
N GLU A 1061 -14.85 43.58 -11.44
CA GLU A 1061 -15.76 44.61 -11.95
C GLU A 1061 -16.69 45.20 -10.88
N VAL A 1062 -16.94 44.48 -9.77
CA VAL A 1062 -17.72 45.01 -8.62
C VAL A 1062 -16.93 45.98 -7.73
N PHE A 1063 -15.60 46.09 -7.85
CA PHE A 1063 -14.75 46.94 -7.02
C PHE A 1063 -14.93 48.44 -7.33
N ARG A 1064 -14.93 49.31 -6.29
CA ARG A 1064 -15.27 50.74 -6.45
C ARG A 1064 -14.18 51.74 -6.05
N ASP A 1065 -13.13 51.31 -5.37
CA ASP A 1065 -12.05 52.19 -4.88
C ASP A 1065 -10.84 52.27 -5.85
N GLY A 1066 -11.11 52.45 -7.14
CA GLY A 1066 -10.07 52.63 -8.16
C GLY A 1066 -10.56 52.53 -9.61
N PRO A 1067 -9.73 52.92 -10.60
CA PRO A 1067 -10.02 52.70 -12.02
C PRO A 1067 -9.92 51.20 -12.37
N LEU A 1068 -10.86 50.72 -13.18
CA LEU A 1068 -10.95 49.31 -13.61
C LEU A 1068 -10.07 48.96 -14.83
N ALA A 1069 -9.47 49.95 -15.49
CA ALA A 1069 -8.58 49.76 -16.64
C ALA A 1069 -7.11 49.70 -16.19
N ASP A 1070 -6.36 48.76 -16.77
CA ASP A 1070 -4.91 48.57 -16.59
C ASP A 1070 -4.44 48.46 -15.13
N VAL A 1071 -5.14 47.64 -14.34
CA VAL A 1071 -4.78 47.30 -12.95
C VAL A 1071 -3.46 46.51 -12.92
N GLN A 1072 -2.36 47.22 -12.71
CA GLN A 1072 -1.06 46.64 -12.37
C GLN A 1072 -1.05 46.08 -10.93
N ASP A 1073 -0.12 45.15 -10.69
CA ASP A 1073 0.20 44.62 -9.36
C ASP A 1073 0.71 45.74 -8.44
N ILE A 1074 0.34 45.71 -7.16
CA ILE A 1074 0.84 46.67 -6.18
C ILE A 1074 2.26 46.28 -5.74
N GLU A 1075 3.22 47.21 -5.89
CA GLU A 1075 4.49 47.15 -5.18
C GLU A 1075 4.26 47.54 -3.70
N TYR A 1076 4.45 46.60 -2.78
CA TYR A 1076 4.31 46.82 -1.33
C TYR A 1076 5.66 47.20 -0.72
N SER A 1077 5.71 48.30 0.03
CA SER A 1077 6.91 48.69 0.78
C SER A 1077 7.05 47.96 2.11
N ALA A 1078 8.20 48.09 2.76
CA ALA A 1078 8.38 47.59 4.13
C ALA A 1078 7.49 48.30 5.17
N GLU A 1079 7.00 49.52 4.87
CA GLU A 1079 6.03 50.24 5.71
C GLU A 1079 4.61 49.68 5.52
N ASP A 1080 4.21 49.38 4.28
CA ASP A 1080 2.96 48.67 3.99
C ASP A 1080 2.93 47.31 4.68
N ASP A 1081 4.03 46.55 4.62
CA ASP A 1081 4.14 45.24 5.26
C ASP A 1081 3.97 45.30 6.78
N ALA A 1082 4.56 46.31 7.44
CA ALA A 1082 4.37 46.52 8.88
C ALA A 1082 2.94 46.96 9.25
N ILE A 1083 2.27 47.72 8.37
CA ILE A 1083 0.85 48.10 8.53
C ILE A 1083 -0.06 46.87 8.37
N ILE A 1084 0.23 45.99 7.40
CA ILE A 1084 -0.52 44.75 7.16
C ILE A 1084 -0.33 43.77 8.33
N ASP A 1085 0.88 43.61 8.85
CA ASP A 1085 1.15 42.78 10.04
C ASP A 1085 0.32 43.26 11.24
N GLN A 1086 0.40 44.56 11.55
CA GLN A 1086 -0.35 45.15 12.67
C GLN A 1086 -1.88 45.05 12.46
N TRP A 1087 -2.35 45.02 11.21
CA TRP A 1087 -3.75 44.76 10.88
C TRP A 1087 -4.11 43.28 11.10
N CYS A 1088 -3.27 42.32 10.70
CA CYS A 1088 -3.47 40.89 10.94
C CYS A 1088 -3.51 40.54 12.44
N GLU A 1089 -2.61 41.11 13.25
CA GLU A 1089 -2.59 40.98 14.72
C GLU A 1089 -3.90 41.47 15.36
N LYS A 1090 -4.49 42.54 14.80
CA LYS A 1090 -5.79 43.11 15.23
C LYS A 1090 -7.00 42.36 14.68
N MET A 1091 -6.90 41.69 13.53
CA MET A 1091 -8.02 41.03 12.86
C MET A 1091 -8.24 39.56 13.20
N SER A 1092 -7.25 38.83 13.71
CA SER A 1092 -7.27 37.35 13.74
C SER A 1092 -8.20 36.69 14.80
N ALA A 1093 -9.36 37.29 15.12
CA ALA A 1093 -10.38 36.81 16.05
C ALA A 1093 -11.78 37.23 15.54
N PRO A 1094 -12.86 36.49 15.85
CA PRO A 1094 -14.14 36.63 15.15
C PRO A 1094 -14.80 38.02 15.26
N PRO A 1095 -15.59 38.43 14.24
CA PRO A 1095 -16.23 39.74 14.16
C PRO A 1095 -17.11 40.07 15.36
N GLY A 1096 -17.05 41.35 15.76
CA GLY A 1096 -17.63 41.89 16.99
C GLY A 1096 -16.78 43.00 17.61
N THR A 1097 -15.53 43.19 17.16
CA THR A 1097 -14.65 44.31 17.53
C THR A 1097 -13.78 44.79 16.36
N CYS A 1098 -14.38 45.11 15.21
CA CYS A 1098 -13.70 45.79 14.11
C CYS A 1098 -14.70 46.63 13.31
#